data_AF-A0A0G4FAV9-F1
#
_entry.id   AF-A0A0G4FAV9-F1
#
_cell.length_a   1.000
_cell.length_b   1.000
_cell.length_c   1.000
_cell.angle_alpha   90.00
_cell.angle_beta   90.00
_cell.angle_gamma   90.00
#
_symmetry.space_group_name_H-M   'P 1'
#
loop_
_entity.id
_entity.type
_entity.pdbx_description
1 polymer ?
#
loop_
_entity_poly.entity_id
_entity_poly.type
_entity_poly.pdbx_seq_one_letter_code
_entity_poly.pdbx_strand_id
1 'polypeptide(L)'
;MDDMPVDPPHTQAQVVGRVAADSSECGVECVERLFTAAGMDTHGRLFSFAKYLMFLSMCDVDLAACDVHLLAATAVYITRKTNQKQIAGGIWSAPLVAESSVSESALESSMTTLRMQRLMWGDTQTTKGIVTDAVDELFASPDRHGVASTRSHPQQEQQQQQQQQGGSQKHPLAHLFAEDRCRIPDISTTLQLRAAARDIRDAFSSDQLRSRVDNSLSRDGDGINTPQLQQLVRFDPSLGMGELMAAVWIAEEGGRWDETREVLQWASQCGCCTLPVNLTADDINTHANKTAYGSVARVLAQLVVVGRHIDLGDGSCLQICRHANGEVRAIKDQPGFRLAINPPLAAHHLYQQHRQQHDPPVRSSIFYRSGTGGWVSTGFPTIYVSLSSFAKRMINQHFCSTPQTNRTSISLNRRVGGGRLDGLLTQSPHTPVAGCTTTRSWEDGIGEVRVLVLTNSSHNFVAWIVISEWGDGTVDVCVATTEAPAAGVSGAFKDRFPVTTRLARVALGRVAPYVFDGQVDDDNDDDDDSDGHGGGWDDMDDDSDGEDSGAEEDNDEGDGDNDDDSYSGGDGNGGNESDGMDDGSGGAPYVFDGRVDNDSYDDDSDDDGHRGGGWDDMDVDSGVEDAPAEEDNQNGGGDGNASL
;
A
#
# COMPACT_ATOMS: atom_id res chain seq x y z
N MET A 1 2.97 0.55 45.56
CA MET A 1 1.58 0.06 45.67
C MET A 1 0.82 1.16 46.38
N ASP A 2 -0.34 1.51 45.83
CA ASP A 2 -1.25 2.60 46.22
C ASP A 2 -0.88 4.02 45.72
N ASP A 3 -1.23 4.29 44.46
CA ASP A 3 -2.07 5.42 44.04
C ASP A 3 -2.11 5.46 42.50
N MET A 4 -3.08 4.77 41.89
CA MET A 4 -3.45 4.99 40.48
C MET A 4 -4.69 5.89 40.43
N PRO A 5 -4.70 6.96 39.63
CA PRO A 5 -5.89 7.76 39.44
C PRO A 5 -6.94 6.97 38.64
N VAL A 6 -8.15 6.96 39.17
CA VAL A 6 -9.35 6.40 38.54
C VAL A 6 -9.69 7.25 37.31
N ASP A 7 -9.53 6.67 36.12
CA ASP A 7 -9.98 7.28 34.87
C ASP A 7 -11.51 7.45 34.85
N PRO A 8 -12.04 8.60 34.39
CA PRO A 8 -13.48 8.83 34.33
C PRO A 8 -14.11 8.04 33.17
N PRO A 9 -15.32 7.47 33.35
CA PRO A 9 -16.01 6.75 32.28
C PRO A 9 -16.64 7.75 31.32
N HIS A 10 -15.87 8.21 30.33
CA HIS A 10 -16.40 9.01 29.23
C HIS A 10 -16.98 8.13 28.11
N THR A 11 -18.27 7.83 28.28
CA THR A 11 -19.34 8.06 27.30
C THR A 11 -19.24 7.43 25.90
N GLN A 12 -19.52 6.13 25.83
CA GLN A 12 -20.16 5.48 24.66
C GLN A 12 -21.51 6.15 24.29
N ALA A 13 -22.13 6.88 25.23
CA ALA A 13 -23.39 7.59 25.04
C ALA A 13 -23.27 8.91 24.24
N GLN A 14 -22.09 9.53 24.10
CA GLN A 14 -21.96 10.80 23.36
C GLN A 14 -21.69 10.62 21.86
N VAL A 15 -21.15 9.47 21.45
CA VAL A 15 -20.96 9.14 20.01
C VAL A 15 -22.25 8.60 19.40
N VAL A 16 -23.06 7.86 20.18
CA VAL A 16 -24.41 7.45 19.77
C VAL A 16 -25.36 8.65 19.67
N GLY A 17 -25.17 9.69 20.49
CA GLY A 17 -25.99 10.90 20.46
C GLY A 17 -25.76 11.85 19.27
N ARG A 18 -24.65 11.75 18.53
CA ARG A 18 -24.38 12.58 17.34
C ARG A 18 -24.61 11.89 16.01
N VAL A 19 -24.63 10.56 15.97
CA VAL A 19 -25.04 9.80 14.76
C VAL A 19 -26.56 9.58 14.72
N ALA A 20 -27.24 9.62 15.88
CA ALA A 20 -28.71 9.54 15.94
C ALA A 20 -29.43 10.88 15.65
N ALA A 21 -28.69 11.98 15.45
CA ALA A 21 -29.26 13.31 15.20
C ALA A 21 -29.37 13.67 13.70
N ASP A 22 -28.71 12.92 12.80
CA ASP A 22 -29.06 12.89 11.37
C ASP A 22 -29.87 11.62 11.13
N SER A 23 -31.15 11.65 11.50
CA SER A 23 -32.12 10.70 10.97
C SER A 23 -32.29 11.02 9.48
N SER A 24 -31.31 10.59 8.68
CA SER A 24 -31.29 10.70 7.22
C SER A 24 -32.59 10.10 6.71
N GLU A 25 -33.51 10.96 6.26
CA GLU A 25 -34.75 10.53 5.65
C GLU A 25 -34.40 9.54 4.54
N CYS A 26 -35.06 8.39 4.54
CA CYS A 26 -34.86 7.39 3.51
C CYS A 26 -35.35 8.00 2.19
N GLY A 27 -34.56 7.94 1.11
CA GLY A 27 -34.98 8.50 -0.17
C GLY A 27 -36.31 7.94 -0.68
N VAL A 28 -36.71 6.75 -0.24
CA VAL A 28 -38.05 6.19 -0.51
C VAL A 28 -39.17 6.97 0.19
N GLU A 29 -38.95 7.42 1.43
CA GLU A 29 -39.91 8.25 2.16
C GLU A 29 -40.08 9.62 1.47
N CYS A 30 -38.99 10.22 0.98
CA CYS A 30 -39.05 11.46 0.20
C CYS A 30 -39.89 11.27 -1.07
N VAL A 31 -39.71 10.16 -1.80
CA VAL A 31 -40.55 9.84 -2.98
C VAL A 31 -42.02 9.64 -2.58
N GLU A 32 -42.30 8.99 -1.44
CA GLU A 32 -43.67 8.78 -0.95
C GLU A 32 -44.38 10.09 -0.60
N ARG A 33 -43.69 11.02 0.08
CA ARG A 33 -44.23 12.35 0.38
C ARG A 33 -44.51 13.14 -0.89
N LEU A 34 -43.60 13.11 -1.86
CA LEU A 34 -43.78 13.79 -3.15
C LEU A 34 -44.96 13.21 -3.95
N PHE A 35 -45.13 11.88 -3.98
CA PHE A 35 -46.29 11.24 -4.60
C PHE A 35 -47.59 11.63 -3.91
N THR A 36 -47.60 11.67 -2.58
CA THR A 36 -48.75 12.09 -1.76
C THR A 36 -49.11 13.55 -2.05
N ALA A 37 -48.13 14.45 -2.06
CA ALA A 37 -48.31 15.88 -2.39
C ALA A 37 -48.84 16.08 -3.82
N ALA A 38 -48.47 15.20 -4.75
CA ALA A 38 -48.95 15.21 -6.12
C ALA A 38 -50.34 14.56 -6.31
N GLY A 39 -50.93 13.97 -5.26
CA GLY A 39 -52.17 13.20 -5.33
C GLY A 39 -52.03 11.93 -6.18
N MET A 40 -50.83 11.34 -6.22
CA MET A 40 -50.53 10.12 -6.98
C MET A 40 -50.56 8.88 -6.08
N ASP A 41 -50.87 7.73 -6.67
CA ASP A 41 -50.87 6.44 -5.96
C ASP A 41 -49.46 6.00 -5.57
N THR A 42 -49.24 5.77 -4.26
CA THR A 42 -47.99 5.32 -3.64
C THR A 42 -47.82 3.79 -3.69
N HIS A 43 -48.68 3.05 -4.37
CA HIS A 43 -48.56 1.59 -4.51
C HIS A 43 -48.55 1.12 -5.97
N GLY A 44 -48.74 2.05 -6.90
CA GLY A 44 -48.87 1.77 -8.32
C GLY A 44 -47.55 1.66 -9.08
N ARG A 45 -47.70 1.41 -10.37
CA ARG A 45 -46.58 1.29 -11.33
C ARG A 45 -45.71 2.54 -11.39
N LEU A 46 -46.32 3.73 -11.36
CA LEU A 46 -45.58 5.00 -11.40
C LEU A 46 -44.69 5.19 -10.17
N PHE A 47 -45.16 4.79 -8.99
CA PHE A 47 -44.36 4.87 -7.78
C PHE A 47 -43.20 3.87 -7.81
N SER A 48 -43.44 2.67 -8.33
CA SER A 48 -42.39 1.68 -8.53
C SER A 48 -41.34 2.14 -9.55
N PHE A 49 -41.74 2.90 -10.57
CA PHE A 49 -40.83 3.51 -11.53
C PHE A 49 -39.97 4.62 -10.90
N ALA A 50 -40.55 5.47 -10.06
CA ALA A 50 -39.78 6.48 -9.31
C ALA A 50 -38.77 5.82 -8.34
N LYS A 51 -39.17 4.73 -7.67
CA LYS A 51 -38.26 3.92 -6.86
C LYS A 51 -37.13 3.35 -7.72
N TYR A 52 -37.45 2.74 -8.86
CA TYR A 52 -36.44 2.21 -9.79
C TYR A 52 -35.39 3.26 -10.16
N LEU A 53 -35.80 4.49 -10.49
CA LEU A 53 -34.88 5.59 -10.78
C LEU A 53 -34.00 5.97 -9.58
N MET A 54 -34.56 6.00 -8.36
CA MET A 54 -33.78 6.20 -7.14
C MET A 54 -32.72 5.12 -6.93
N PHE A 55 -33.06 3.86 -7.19
CA PHE A 55 -32.09 2.77 -7.10
C PHE A 55 -31.02 2.86 -8.19
N LEU A 56 -31.39 3.24 -9.41
CA LEU A 56 -30.42 3.48 -10.48
C LEU A 56 -29.45 4.61 -10.13
N SER A 57 -29.90 5.69 -9.48
CA SER A 57 -28.98 6.77 -9.09
C SER A 57 -27.90 6.34 -8.10
N MET A 58 -28.09 5.25 -7.35
CA MET A 58 -27.04 4.72 -6.47
C MET A 58 -25.94 3.98 -7.25
N CYS A 59 -26.18 3.62 -8.52
CA CYS A 59 -25.18 2.99 -9.38
C CYS A 59 -24.22 4.01 -10.02
N ASP A 60 -24.54 5.31 -9.99
CA ASP A 60 -23.71 6.39 -10.53
C ASP A 60 -23.08 7.16 -9.36
N VAL A 61 -21.74 7.20 -9.32
CA VAL A 61 -20.98 7.77 -8.19
C VAL A 61 -21.29 9.25 -7.95
N ASP A 62 -21.55 10.02 -9.01
CA ASP A 62 -21.82 11.45 -8.89
C ASP A 62 -23.26 11.69 -8.43
N LEU A 63 -24.19 10.82 -8.83
CA LEU A 63 -25.55 10.85 -8.32
C LEU A 63 -25.62 10.36 -6.86
N ALA A 64 -24.80 9.38 -6.46
CA ALA A 64 -24.76 8.88 -5.09
C ALA A 64 -24.29 9.93 -4.07
N ALA A 65 -23.56 10.96 -4.52
CA ALA A 65 -23.15 12.10 -3.69
C ALA A 65 -24.20 13.23 -3.62
N CYS A 66 -25.28 13.15 -4.39
CA CYS A 66 -26.32 14.19 -4.41
C CYS A 66 -27.23 14.13 -3.17
N ASP A 67 -27.82 15.27 -2.83
CA ASP A 67 -28.84 15.38 -1.79
C ASP A 67 -30.04 14.45 -2.09
N VAL A 68 -30.51 13.73 -1.05
CA VAL A 68 -31.54 12.71 -1.20
C VAL A 68 -32.90 13.29 -1.61
N HIS A 69 -33.24 14.52 -1.18
CA HIS A 69 -34.46 15.19 -1.60
C HIS A 69 -34.37 15.61 -3.07
N LEU A 70 -33.20 16.06 -3.52
CA LEU A 70 -32.97 16.38 -4.93
C LEU A 70 -33.09 15.13 -5.82
N LEU A 71 -32.52 13.99 -5.40
CA LEU A 71 -32.66 12.72 -6.11
C LEU A 71 -34.13 12.27 -6.17
N ALA A 72 -34.85 12.34 -5.05
CA ALA A 72 -36.26 11.99 -4.99
C ALA A 72 -37.12 12.89 -5.90
N ALA A 73 -36.92 14.21 -5.83
CA ALA A 73 -37.59 15.18 -6.69
C ALA A 73 -37.31 14.91 -8.17
N THR A 74 -36.05 14.61 -8.51
CA THR A 74 -35.63 14.26 -9.88
C THR A 74 -36.31 12.98 -10.37
N ALA A 75 -36.36 11.93 -9.54
CA ALA A 75 -37.02 10.67 -9.86
C ALA A 75 -38.53 10.85 -10.09
N VAL A 76 -39.22 11.63 -9.25
CA VAL A 76 -40.65 11.97 -9.43
C VAL A 76 -40.86 12.81 -10.69
N TYR A 77 -39.99 13.80 -10.95
CA TYR A 77 -40.08 14.65 -12.14
C TYR A 77 -39.93 13.83 -13.42
N ILE A 78 -38.91 12.98 -13.54
CA ILE A 78 -38.71 12.09 -14.68
C ILE A 78 -39.91 11.15 -14.84
N THR A 79 -40.42 10.59 -13.74
CA THR A 79 -41.62 9.72 -13.74
C THR A 79 -42.83 10.45 -14.31
N ARG A 80 -43.09 11.69 -13.87
CA ARG A 80 -44.22 12.49 -14.36
C ARG A 80 -44.03 12.93 -15.81
N LYS A 81 -42.82 13.36 -16.20
CA LYS A 81 -42.49 13.80 -17.57
C LYS A 81 -42.64 12.67 -18.57
N THR A 82 -42.15 11.47 -18.24
CA THR A 82 -42.24 10.28 -19.10
C THR A 82 -43.67 9.73 -19.22
N ASN A 83 -44.50 9.92 -18.19
CA ASN A 83 -45.86 9.39 -18.13
C ASN A 83 -46.95 10.47 -18.17
N GLN A 84 -46.65 11.65 -18.76
CA GLN A 84 -47.54 12.82 -18.73
C GLN A 84 -48.97 12.52 -19.24
N LYS A 85 -49.13 11.60 -20.20
CA LYS A 85 -50.46 11.22 -20.73
C LYS A 85 -51.34 10.46 -19.73
N GLN A 86 -50.75 9.86 -18.69
CA GLN A 86 -51.44 9.05 -17.68
C GLN A 86 -51.73 9.82 -16.39
N ILE A 87 -51.23 11.05 -16.28
CA ILE A 87 -51.22 11.82 -15.04
C ILE A 87 -51.98 13.13 -15.27
N ALA A 88 -52.93 13.44 -14.38
CA ALA A 88 -53.64 14.70 -14.43
C ALA A 88 -52.78 15.86 -13.89
N GLY A 89 -52.93 17.06 -14.47
CA GLY A 89 -52.25 18.28 -14.05
C GLY A 89 -50.94 18.57 -14.78
N GLY A 90 -50.24 19.64 -14.35
CA GLY A 90 -48.91 20.00 -14.87
C GLY A 90 -47.84 18.99 -14.48
N ILE A 91 -46.69 19.01 -15.15
CA ILE A 91 -45.56 18.09 -14.86
C ILE A 91 -45.07 18.31 -13.43
N TRP A 92 -44.93 19.57 -13.01
CA TRP A 92 -44.58 19.95 -11.65
C TRP A 92 -45.59 20.96 -11.10
N SER A 93 -46.15 20.70 -9.92
CA SER A 93 -47.24 21.51 -9.33
C SER A 93 -46.75 22.32 -8.12
N ALA A 94 -47.50 23.35 -7.72
CA ALA A 94 -47.15 24.14 -6.53
C ALA A 94 -46.99 23.29 -5.24
N PRO A 95 -47.83 22.25 -4.98
CA PRO A 95 -47.58 21.31 -3.89
C PRO A 95 -46.25 20.57 -3.98
N LEU A 96 -45.82 20.17 -5.19
CA LEU A 96 -44.53 19.49 -5.38
C LEU A 96 -43.35 20.45 -5.14
N VAL A 97 -43.48 21.72 -5.54
CA VAL A 97 -42.48 22.76 -5.22
C VAL A 97 -42.41 23.00 -3.72
N ALA A 98 -43.55 23.04 -3.03
CA ALA A 98 -43.60 23.23 -1.58
C ALA A 98 -42.98 22.06 -0.80
N GLU A 99 -43.19 20.81 -1.26
CA GLU A 99 -42.66 19.61 -0.60
C GLU A 99 -41.17 19.39 -0.90
N SER A 100 -40.73 19.60 -2.14
CA SER A 100 -39.32 19.37 -2.54
C SER A 100 -38.40 20.56 -2.27
N SER A 101 -38.95 21.77 -2.16
CA SER A 101 -38.20 23.03 -2.26
C SER A 101 -37.42 23.22 -3.58
N VAL A 102 -37.73 22.45 -4.63
CA VAL A 102 -37.07 22.55 -5.95
C VAL A 102 -38.07 23.00 -7.03
N SER A 103 -37.68 24.00 -7.83
CA SER A 103 -38.48 24.48 -8.96
C SER A 103 -38.40 23.54 -10.16
N GLU A 104 -39.42 23.59 -11.03
CA GLU A 104 -39.43 22.81 -12.27
C GLU A 104 -38.25 23.17 -13.19
N SER A 105 -37.93 24.47 -13.32
CA SER A 105 -36.81 24.93 -14.13
C SER A 105 -35.47 24.41 -13.64
N ALA A 106 -35.29 24.32 -12.30
CA ALA A 106 -34.07 23.77 -11.71
C ALA A 106 -33.94 22.27 -12.00
N LEU A 107 -35.05 21.51 -11.94
CA LEU A 107 -35.05 20.09 -12.30
C LEU A 107 -34.81 19.90 -13.81
N GLU A 108 -35.39 20.74 -14.65
CA GLU A 108 -35.23 20.64 -16.11
C GLU A 108 -33.78 20.92 -16.57
N SER A 109 -33.10 21.89 -15.95
CA SER A 109 -31.71 22.22 -16.26
C SER A 109 -30.66 21.44 -15.47
N SER A 110 -31.07 20.58 -14.52
CA SER A 110 -30.14 19.89 -13.63
C SER A 110 -29.37 18.77 -14.32
N MET A 111 -28.06 18.71 -14.07
CA MET A 111 -27.21 17.58 -14.44
C MET A 111 -27.66 16.26 -13.81
N THR A 112 -28.29 16.30 -12.62
CA THR A 112 -28.87 15.14 -11.95
C THR A 112 -29.97 14.50 -12.81
N THR A 113 -30.85 15.32 -13.37
CA THR A 113 -31.95 14.88 -14.25
C THR A 113 -31.41 14.23 -15.52
N LEU A 114 -30.44 14.88 -16.17
CA LEU A 114 -29.83 14.38 -17.39
C LEU A 114 -29.11 13.03 -17.19
N ARG A 115 -28.37 12.87 -16.09
CA ARG A 115 -27.70 11.61 -15.73
C ARG A 115 -28.69 10.50 -15.40
N MET A 116 -29.69 10.78 -14.56
CA MET A 116 -30.71 9.79 -14.20
C MET A 116 -31.53 9.35 -15.43
N GLN A 117 -31.77 10.25 -16.38
CA GLN A 117 -32.32 9.93 -17.70
C GLN A 117 -31.40 9.01 -18.52
N ARG A 118 -30.10 9.30 -18.62
CA ARG A 118 -29.14 8.44 -19.32
C ARG A 118 -29.09 7.03 -18.74
N LEU A 119 -29.09 6.91 -17.41
CA LEU A 119 -29.21 5.63 -16.72
C LEU A 119 -30.49 4.91 -17.14
N MET A 120 -31.65 5.56 -17.07
CA MET A 120 -32.93 4.98 -17.48
C MET A 120 -32.93 4.47 -18.94
N TRP A 121 -32.31 5.19 -19.88
CA TRP A 121 -32.26 4.79 -21.29
C TRP A 121 -31.17 3.75 -21.62
N GLY A 122 -30.25 3.48 -20.69
CA GLY A 122 -29.15 2.55 -20.94
C GLY A 122 -28.21 3.01 -22.04
N ASP A 123 -27.91 4.31 -22.09
CA ASP A 123 -26.94 4.85 -23.02
C ASP A 123 -25.53 4.34 -22.67
N THR A 124 -25.16 3.21 -23.29
CA THR A 124 -23.93 2.45 -23.04
C THR A 124 -22.64 3.20 -23.39
N GLN A 125 -22.71 4.27 -24.20
CA GLN A 125 -21.50 5.02 -24.57
C GLN A 125 -20.97 5.91 -23.45
N THR A 126 -21.84 6.44 -22.60
CA THR A 126 -21.47 7.33 -21.49
C THR A 126 -21.51 6.67 -20.12
N THR A 127 -22.15 5.50 -19.99
CA THR A 127 -22.25 4.72 -18.74
C THR A 127 -21.29 3.54 -18.69
N LYS A 128 -20.22 3.56 -19.50
CA LYS A 128 -19.25 2.48 -19.62
C LYS A 128 -18.63 2.13 -18.25
N GLY A 129 -19.06 1.02 -17.67
CA GLY A 129 -18.63 0.55 -16.35
C GLY A 129 -19.67 0.65 -15.23
N ILE A 130 -20.82 1.30 -15.45
CA ILE A 130 -21.92 1.34 -14.48
C ILE A 130 -22.78 0.09 -14.65
N VAL A 131 -22.80 -0.78 -13.64
CA VAL A 131 -23.53 -2.05 -13.66
C VAL A 131 -24.95 -1.83 -13.10
N THR A 132 -25.95 -1.70 -13.98
CA THR A 132 -27.37 -1.55 -13.57
C THR A 132 -28.17 -2.85 -13.56
N ASP A 133 -27.60 -3.95 -14.07
CA ASP A 133 -28.27 -5.24 -14.26
C ASP A 133 -29.05 -5.71 -13.03
N ALA A 134 -28.46 -5.59 -11.83
CA ALA A 134 -29.09 -6.02 -10.58
C ALA A 134 -30.33 -5.18 -10.23
N VAL A 135 -30.30 -3.87 -10.50
CA VAL A 135 -31.44 -2.97 -10.29
C VAL A 135 -32.51 -3.24 -11.36
N ASP A 136 -32.11 -3.45 -12.61
CA ASP A 136 -33.02 -3.80 -13.69
C ASP A 136 -33.76 -5.10 -13.39
N GLU A 137 -33.06 -6.13 -12.93
CA GLU A 137 -33.67 -7.42 -12.58
C GLU A 137 -34.59 -7.31 -11.37
N LEU A 138 -34.20 -6.59 -10.31
CA LEU A 138 -35.02 -6.36 -9.13
C LEU A 138 -36.38 -5.73 -9.47
N PHE A 139 -36.38 -4.81 -10.44
CA PHE A 139 -37.58 -4.08 -10.88
C PHE A 139 -38.26 -4.67 -12.12
N ALA A 140 -37.72 -5.77 -12.68
CA ALA A 140 -38.38 -6.55 -13.73
C ALA A 140 -39.44 -7.51 -13.17
N SER A 141 -39.43 -7.79 -11.86
CA SER A 141 -40.42 -8.65 -11.22
C SER A 141 -41.86 -8.11 -11.35
N PRO A 142 -42.87 -8.97 -11.58
CA PRO A 142 -44.28 -8.59 -11.57
C PRO A 142 -44.72 -7.90 -10.28
N ASP A 143 -44.14 -8.29 -9.13
CA ASP A 143 -44.44 -7.68 -7.82
C ASP A 143 -43.97 -6.22 -7.72
N ARG A 144 -43.09 -5.79 -8.62
CA ARG A 144 -42.62 -4.42 -8.80
C ARG A 144 -43.17 -3.78 -10.08
N HIS A 145 -44.27 -4.32 -10.60
CA HIS A 145 -44.96 -3.88 -11.82
C HIS A 145 -44.13 -3.96 -13.11
N GLY A 146 -43.04 -4.75 -13.11
CA GLY A 146 -42.18 -4.96 -14.29
C GLY A 146 -41.68 -3.65 -14.91
N VAL A 147 -41.36 -2.66 -14.08
CA VAL A 147 -41.02 -1.30 -14.56
C VAL A 147 -39.67 -1.25 -15.30
N ALA A 148 -38.78 -2.22 -15.05
CA ALA A 148 -37.52 -2.34 -15.77
C ALA A 148 -37.59 -3.24 -17.02
N SER A 149 -38.68 -4.01 -17.20
CA SER A 149 -38.85 -4.94 -18.34
C SER A 149 -38.89 -4.23 -19.70
N THR A 150 -39.11 -2.92 -19.72
CA THR A 150 -39.04 -2.11 -20.95
C THR A 150 -37.61 -1.87 -21.45
N ARG A 151 -36.59 -2.16 -20.61
CA ARG A 151 -35.16 -1.97 -20.91
C ARG A 151 -34.49 -3.26 -21.39
N SER A 152 -35.03 -4.41 -21.00
CA SER A 152 -34.54 -5.73 -21.38
C SER A 152 -34.87 -6.04 -22.84
N HIS A 153 -33.85 -6.23 -23.67
CA HIS A 153 -33.99 -6.76 -25.02
C HIS A 153 -34.68 -8.13 -24.96
N PRO A 154 -35.56 -8.51 -25.92
CA PRO A 154 -36.41 -9.71 -25.84
C PRO A 154 -35.67 -11.06 -25.88
N GLN A 155 -34.35 -11.08 -25.73
CA GLN A 155 -33.53 -12.29 -25.80
C GLN A 155 -33.44 -13.06 -24.46
N GLN A 156 -33.92 -12.48 -23.34
CA GLN A 156 -33.77 -13.07 -22.00
C GLN A 156 -34.97 -13.92 -21.53
N GLU A 157 -36.16 -13.80 -22.16
CA GLU A 157 -37.37 -14.54 -21.76
C GLU A 157 -37.30 -16.06 -22.04
N GLN A 158 -36.38 -16.53 -22.89
CA GLN A 158 -36.25 -17.97 -23.19
C GLN A 158 -35.45 -18.78 -22.16
N GLN A 159 -34.65 -18.15 -21.28
CA GLN A 159 -33.81 -18.90 -20.31
C GLN A 159 -34.45 -19.10 -18.94
N GLN A 160 -35.39 -18.26 -18.51
CA GLN A 160 -35.97 -18.38 -17.15
C GLN A 160 -36.96 -19.54 -16.97
N GLN A 161 -37.49 -20.14 -18.04
CA GLN A 161 -38.44 -21.27 -17.89
C GLN A 161 -37.79 -22.62 -17.50
N GLN A 162 -36.46 -22.74 -17.43
CA GLN A 162 -35.81 -24.03 -17.14
C GLN A 162 -35.28 -24.24 -15.71
N GLN A 163 -35.27 -23.24 -14.81
CA GLN A 163 -34.56 -23.36 -13.52
C GLN A 163 -35.40 -23.45 -12.24
N GLN A 164 -36.74 -23.46 -12.30
CA GLN A 164 -37.54 -23.62 -11.08
C GLN A 164 -37.78 -25.09 -10.73
N GLN A 165 -36.78 -25.78 -10.17
CA GLN A 165 -36.98 -26.99 -9.37
C GLN A 165 -35.76 -27.30 -8.48
N GLY A 166 -35.78 -26.84 -7.22
CA GLY A 166 -34.75 -27.15 -6.23
C GLY A 166 -34.95 -26.41 -4.91
N GLY A 167 -35.74 -27.00 -4.00
CA GLY A 167 -36.09 -26.41 -2.71
C GLY A 167 -34.91 -26.26 -1.75
N SER A 168 -34.36 -25.07 -1.69
CA SER A 168 -33.66 -24.52 -0.52
C SER A 168 -34.05 -23.06 -0.49
N GLN A 169 -34.57 -22.56 0.63
CA GLN A 169 -34.86 -21.12 0.84
C GLN A 169 -33.54 -20.34 0.83
N LYS A 170 -32.93 -20.19 -0.35
CA LYS A 170 -31.89 -19.20 -0.58
C LYS A 170 -32.57 -17.84 -0.64
N HIS A 171 -31.90 -16.83 -0.07
CA HIS A 171 -32.38 -15.47 -0.11
C HIS A 171 -32.75 -15.08 -1.55
N PRO A 172 -33.85 -14.35 -1.80
CA PRO A 172 -34.28 -14.01 -3.15
C PRO A 172 -33.20 -13.31 -3.98
N LEU A 173 -32.20 -12.69 -3.35
CA LEU A 173 -31.07 -12.03 -4.03
C LEU A 173 -29.80 -12.88 -4.11
N ALA A 174 -29.73 -14.04 -3.44
CA ALA A 174 -28.50 -14.83 -3.38
C ALA A 174 -28.06 -15.36 -4.76
N HIS A 175 -29.01 -15.60 -5.67
CA HIS A 175 -28.70 -16.05 -7.03
C HIS A 175 -27.99 -14.98 -7.87
N LEU A 176 -28.26 -13.69 -7.61
CA LEU A 176 -27.60 -12.56 -8.28
C LEU A 176 -26.09 -12.52 -8.04
N PHE A 177 -25.65 -13.09 -6.92
CA PHE A 177 -24.24 -13.12 -6.50
C PHE A 177 -23.62 -14.52 -6.58
N ALA A 178 -24.41 -15.56 -6.91
CA ALA A 178 -23.94 -16.95 -6.91
C ALA A 178 -23.36 -17.39 -8.26
N GLU A 179 -23.77 -16.75 -9.35
CA GLU A 179 -23.36 -17.11 -10.71
C GLU A 179 -22.49 -16.01 -11.32
N ASP A 180 -21.17 -16.23 -11.21
CA ASP A 180 -20.14 -15.71 -12.09
C ASP A 180 -19.47 -14.35 -11.78
N ARG A 181 -18.17 -14.32 -12.10
CA ARG A 181 -17.07 -13.50 -11.54
C ARG A 181 -17.11 -11.99 -11.84
N CYS A 182 -18.24 -11.44 -12.27
CA CYS A 182 -18.28 -10.10 -12.87
C CYS A 182 -19.34 -9.13 -12.29
N ARG A 183 -20.11 -9.53 -11.27
CA ARG A 183 -21.30 -8.76 -10.86
C ARG A 183 -21.36 -8.36 -9.39
N ILE A 184 -20.31 -8.61 -8.61
CA ILE A 184 -20.26 -8.03 -7.26
C ILE A 184 -19.88 -6.55 -7.40
N PRO A 185 -20.70 -5.60 -6.92
CA PRO A 185 -20.35 -4.19 -6.93
C PRO A 185 -19.00 -3.97 -6.23
N ASP A 186 -18.33 -2.85 -6.49
CA ASP A 186 -17.15 -2.47 -5.71
C ASP A 186 -17.47 -2.47 -4.20
N ILE A 187 -16.44 -2.60 -3.36
CA ILE A 187 -16.67 -2.78 -1.92
C ILE A 187 -17.34 -1.56 -1.28
N SER A 188 -17.13 -0.36 -1.83
CA SER A 188 -17.82 0.85 -1.36
C SER A 188 -19.33 0.73 -1.60
N THR A 189 -19.73 0.38 -2.82
CA THR A 189 -21.12 0.14 -3.20
C THR A 189 -21.71 -1.02 -2.40
N THR A 190 -20.95 -2.09 -2.19
CA THR A 190 -21.37 -3.24 -1.36
C THR A 190 -21.66 -2.81 0.08
N LEU A 191 -20.78 -1.98 0.67
CA LEU A 191 -20.95 -1.44 2.01
C LEU A 191 -22.15 -0.50 2.10
N GLN A 192 -22.34 0.38 1.12
CA GLN A 192 -23.49 1.28 1.05
C GLN A 192 -24.81 0.51 0.93
N LEU A 193 -24.89 -0.50 0.07
CA LEU A 193 -26.08 -1.34 -0.08
C LEU A 193 -26.41 -2.10 1.21
N ARG A 194 -25.41 -2.63 1.92
CA ARG A 194 -25.61 -3.28 3.25
C ARG A 194 -26.08 -2.31 4.33
N ALA A 195 -25.67 -1.05 4.25
CA ALA A 195 -26.11 0.00 5.16
C ALA A 195 -27.57 0.38 4.88
N ALA A 196 -27.95 0.50 3.61
CA ALA A 196 -29.27 0.93 3.17
C ALA A 196 -30.37 -0.14 3.30
N ALA A 197 -30.04 -1.43 3.18
CA ALA A 197 -31.04 -2.50 3.19
C ALA A 197 -30.62 -3.71 4.02
N ARG A 198 -31.46 -4.09 5.01
CA ARG A 198 -31.25 -5.31 5.82
C ARG A 198 -31.25 -6.57 4.95
N ASP A 199 -32.14 -6.65 3.96
CA ASP A 199 -32.25 -7.82 3.08
C ASP A 199 -30.99 -8.04 2.20
N ILE A 200 -30.25 -6.96 1.88
CA ILE A 200 -28.98 -7.08 1.15
C ILE A 200 -27.84 -7.54 2.08
N ARG A 201 -27.95 -7.25 3.38
CA ARG A 201 -26.99 -7.68 4.40
C ARG A 201 -26.84 -9.20 4.45
N ASP A 202 -27.93 -9.91 4.24
CA ASP A 202 -27.97 -11.36 4.30
C ASP A 202 -27.73 -12.02 2.93
N ALA A 203 -27.59 -11.21 1.86
CA ALA A 203 -27.38 -11.71 0.51
C ALA A 203 -25.94 -12.15 0.21
N PHE A 204 -24.95 -11.68 0.98
CA PHE A 204 -23.55 -12.09 0.84
C PHE A 204 -23.21 -13.19 1.83
N SER A 205 -22.97 -14.39 1.33
CA SER A 205 -22.43 -15.49 2.13
C SER A 205 -20.94 -15.28 2.44
N SER A 206 -20.46 -15.85 3.55
CA SER A 206 -19.04 -15.82 3.89
C SER A 206 -18.17 -16.42 2.78
N ASP A 207 -18.66 -17.46 2.10
CA ASP A 207 -17.91 -18.12 1.02
C ASP A 207 -17.75 -17.23 -0.21
N GLN A 208 -18.76 -16.44 -0.55
CA GLN A 208 -18.67 -15.43 -1.61
C GLN A 208 -17.67 -14.33 -1.26
N LEU A 209 -17.66 -13.86 0.00
CA LEU A 209 -16.68 -12.86 0.43
C LEU A 209 -15.26 -13.42 0.44
N ARG A 210 -15.04 -14.64 0.90
CA ARG A 210 -13.71 -15.29 0.84
C ARG A 210 -13.22 -15.44 -0.59
N SER A 211 -14.08 -15.94 -1.48
CA SER A 211 -13.74 -16.04 -2.91
C SER A 211 -13.42 -14.67 -3.51
N ARG A 212 -14.13 -13.62 -3.09
CA ARG A 212 -13.84 -12.24 -3.49
C ARG A 212 -12.48 -11.76 -2.99
N VAL A 213 -12.18 -11.94 -1.70
CA VAL A 213 -10.86 -11.63 -1.12
C VAL A 213 -9.76 -12.32 -1.92
N ASP A 214 -9.90 -13.62 -2.15
CA ASP A 214 -8.93 -14.39 -2.93
C ASP A 214 -8.75 -13.77 -4.33
N ASN A 215 -9.83 -13.49 -5.04
CA ASN A 215 -9.76 -12.88 -6.37
C ASN A 215 -9.09 -11.50 -6.35
N SER A 216 -9.34 -10.69 -5.34
CA SER A 216 -8.74 -9.36 -5.18
C SER A 216 -7.24 -9.45 -4.93
N LEU A 217 -6.80 -10.40 -4.10
CA LEU A 217 -5.37 -10.71 -3.92
C LEU A 217 -4.73 -11.31 -5.20
N SER A 218 -5.50 -11.98 -6.06
CA SER A 218 -4.99 -12.51 -7.33
C SER A 218 -4.78 -11.43 -8.41
N ARG A 219 -5.52 -10.32 -8.34
CA ARG A 219 -5.49 -9.26 -9.37
C ARG A 219 -4.22 -8.41 -9.34
N ASP A 220 -3.49 -8.41 -8.24
CA ASP A 220 -2.36 -7.52 -7.96
C ASP A 220 -1.03 -7.94 -8.62
N GLY A 221 -1.09 -8.49 -9.84
CA GLY A 221 0.08 -8.82 -10.64
C GLY A 221 -0.10 -8.34 -12.06
N ASP A 222 0.98 -7.91 -12.70
CA ASP A 222 1.12 -7.62 -14.13
C ASP A 222 0.90 -8.87 -15.04
N GLY A 223 0.30 -9.94 -14.49
CA GLY A 223 -0.13 -11.16 -15.17
C GLY A 223 1.00 -12.08 -15.64
N ILE A 224 2.24 -11.59 -15.72
CA ILE A 224 3.28 -12.27 -16.51
C ILE A 224 4.43 -12.80 -15.65
N ASN A 225 4.84 -12.18 -14.54
CA ASN A 225 6.02 -12.66 -13.78
C ASN A 225 6.04 -12.42 -12.26
N THR A 226 5.04 -11.77 -11.66
CA THR A 226 5.03 -11.57 -10.21
C THR A 226 4.29 -12.71 -9.49
N PRO A 227 4.86 -13.29 -8.40
CA PRO A 227 4.10 -14.15 -7.50
C PRO A 227 2.83 -13.45 -7.06
N GLN A 228 1.68 -14.10 -7.25
CA GLN A 228 0.38 -13.54 -6.86
C GLN A 228 0.38 -13.24 -5.35
N LEU A 229 -0.25 -12.14 -4.93
CA LEU A 229 -0.32 -11.75 -3.51
C LEU A 229 -0.93 -12.85 -2.63
N GLN A 230 -1.77 -13.71 -3.20
CA GLN A 230 -2.27 -14.93 -2.55
C GLN A 230 -1.20 -15.90 -2.03
N GLN A 231 0.01 -15.87 -2.61
CA GLN A 231 1.14 -16.67 -2.14
C GLN A 231 1.83 -16.03 -0.92
N LEU A 232 1.52 -14.76 -0.64
CA LEU A 232 2.16 -13.97 0.41
C LEU A 232 1.23 -13.74 1.60
N VAL A 233 -0.06 -13.51 1.34
CA VAL A 233 -1.06 -13.20 2.35
C VAL A 233 -2.29 -14.08 2.13
N ARG A 234 -2.79 -14.66 3.22
CA ARG A 234 -4.08 -15.37 3.30
C ARG A 234 -4.85 -14.84 4.48
N PHE A 235 -6.17 -14.88 4.39
CA PHE A 235 -7.05 -14.52 5.48
C PHE A 235 -7.57 -15.78 6.15
N ASP A 236 -7.68 -15.75 7.48
CA ASP A 236 -8.09 -16.89 8.27
C ASP A 236 -9.49 -17.37 7.84
N PRO A 237 -9.69 -18.67 7.56
CA PRO A 237 -11.01 -19.18 7.19
C PRO A 237 -12.06 -18.99 8.30
N SER A 238 -11.65 -18.82 9.57
CA SER A 238 -12.53 -18.61 10.72
C SER A 238 -13.02 -17.17 10.88
N LEU A 239 -12.59 -16.22 10.03
CA LEU A 239 -13.06 -14.83 10.11
C LEU A 239 -14.60 -14.75 10.06
N GLY A 240 -15.14 -13.95 10.98
CA GLY A 240 -16.55 -13.62 11.01
C GLY A 240 -16.94 -12.71 9.84
N MET A 241 -18.25 -12.52 9.66
CA MET A 241 -18.77 -11.69 8.57
C MET A 241 -18.25 -10.24 8.62
N GLY A 242 -18.08 -9.67 9.81
CA GLY A 242 -17.56 -8.30 9.98
C GLY A 242 -16.10 -8.19 9.54
N GLU A 243 -15.28 -9.12 10.00
CA GLU A 243 -13.85 -9.19 9.67
C GLU A 243 -13.62 -9.54 8.19
N LEU A 244 -14.44 -10.43 7.61
CA LEU A 244 -14.39 -10.74 6.17
C LEU A 244 -14.67 -9.50 5.32
N MET A 245 -15.66 -8.68 5.70
CA MET A 245 -15.92 -7.42 4.99
C MET A 245 -14.74 -6.45 5.10
N ALA A 246 -14.10 -6.37 6.28
CA ALA A 246 -12.89 -5.59 6.45
C ALA A 246 -11.71 -6.15 5.64
N ALA A 247 -11.56 -7.48 5.55
CA ALA A 247 -10.56 -8.14 4.72
C ALA A 247 -10.75 -7.84 3.23
N VAL A 248 -11.99 -7.92 2.71
CA VAL A 248 -12.31 -7.52 1.33
C VAL A 248 -11.92 -6.05 1.12
N TRP A 249 -12.29 -5.19 2.06
CA TRP A 249 -11.95 -3.76 1.96
C TRP A 249 -10.44 -3.52 1.95
N ILE A 250 -9.68 -4.17 2.84
CA ILE A 250 -8.21 -4.08 2.88
C ILE A 250 -7.59 -4.61 1.58
N ALA A 251 -8.13 -5.71 1.02
CA ALA A 251 -7.61 -6.30 -0.21
C ALA A 251 -7.90 -5.46 -1.46
N GLU A 252 -9.04 -4.75 -1.51
CA GLU A 252 -9.45 -3.96 -2.69
C GLU A 252 -9.07 -2.49 -2.60
N GLU A 253 -9.32 -1.87 -1.45
CA GLU A 253 -9.19 -0.43 -1.22
C GLU A 253 -7.95 -0.08 -0.39
N GLY A 254 -7.32 -1.09 0.23
CA GLY A 254 -6.00 -0.92 0.83
C GLY A 254 -4.90 -0.63 -0.19
N GLY A 255 -5.25 -0.56 -1.48
CA GLY A 255 -4.36 -0.27 -2.60
C GLY A 255 -3.42 -1.43 -2.92
N ARG A 256 -2.49 -1.17 -3.83
CA ARG A 256 -1.46 -2.16 -4.21
C ARG A 256 -0.66 -2.61 -2.99
N TRP A 257 -0.08 -3.79 -3.05
CA TRP A 257 0.74 -4.33 -1.95
C TRP A 257 2.22 -4.40 -2.27
N ASP A 258 2.72 -3.78 -3.34
CA ASP A 258 4.06 -4.04 -3.87
C ASP A 258 5.18 -3.86 -2.82
N GLU A 259 5.20 -2.76 -2.07
CA GLU A 259 6.25 -2.48 -1.10
C GLU A 259 6.18 -3.43 0.10
N THR A 260 4.97 -3.70 0.61
CA THR A 260 4.75 -4.65 1.71
C THR A 260 5.04 -6.09 1.26
N ARG A 261 4.74 -6.43 0.00
CA ARG A 261 5.11 -7.69 -0.65
C ARG A 261 6.61 -7.88 -0.64
N GLU A 262 7.37 -6.86 -1.05
CA GLU A 262 8.83 -6.94 -1.04
C GLU A 262 9.38 -7.13 0.39
N VAL A 263 8.78 -6.47 1.39
CA VAL A 263 9.13 -6.67 2.81
C VAL A 263 8.88 -8.11 3.24
N LEU A 264 7.70 -8.67 2.93
CA LEU A 264 7.34 -10.05 3.30
C LEU A 264 8.21 -11.10 2.59
N GLN A 265 8.48 -10.91 1.30
CA GLN A 265 9.37 -11.78 0.54
C GLN A 265 10.80 -11.73 1.08
N TRP A 266 11.29 -10.54 1.43
CA TRP A 266 12.59 -10.39 2.07
C TRP A 266 12.63 -11.04 3.45
N ALA A 267 11.61 -10.82 4.28
CA ALA A 267 11.49 -11.48 5.59
C ALA A 267 11.53 -13.01 5.46
N SER A 268 10.82 -13.56 4.48
CA SER A 268 10.80 -15.00 4.24
C SER A 268 12.14 -15.56 3.79
N GLN A 269 12.85 -14.87 2.91
CA GLN A 269 14.20 -15.26 2.49
C GLN A 269 15.20 -15.23 3.66
N CYS A 270 15.04 -14.28 4.60
CA CYS A 270 15.83 -14.21 5.81
C CYS A 270 15.40 -15.22 6.90
N GLY A 271 14.37 -16.04 6.66
CA GLY A 271 13.82 -16.95 7.67
C GLY A 271 13.04 -16.25 8.80
N CYS A 272 12.77 -14.95 8.66
CA CYS A 272 12.02 -14.13 9.62
C CYS A 272 10.50 -14.25 9.45
N CYS A 273 10.01 -14.90 8.39
CA CYS A 273 8.57 -15.01 8.13
C CYS A 273 8.25 -16.29 7.35
N THR A 274 7.14 -16.94 7.69
CA THR A 274 6.61 -18.06 6.90
C THR A 274 5.51 -17.54 5.98
N LEU A 275 5.66 -17.79 4.67
CA LEU A 275 4.67 -17.42 3.67
C LEU A 275 3.80 -18.63 3.27
N PRO A 276 2.50 -18.41 2.99
CA PRO A 276 1.77 -17.15 3.13
C PRO A 276 1.51 -16.78 4.60
N VAL A 277 1.51 -15.48 4.90
CA VAL A 277 1.09 -14.94 6.20
C VAL A 277 -0.42 -15.13 6.36
N ASN A 278 -0.85 -15.77 7.45
CA ASN A 278 -2.26 -15.96 7.77
C ASN A 278 -2.77 -14.82 8.66
N LEU A 279 -3.60 -13.94 8.11
CA LEU A 279 -4.18 -12.80 8.81
C LEU A 279 -5.44 -13.20 9.58
N THR A 280 -5.40 -13.01 10.90
CA THR A 280 -6.51 -13.30 11.81
C THR A 280 -7.36 -12.06 12.09
N ALA A 281 -8.42 -12.23 12.88
CA ALA A 281 -9.26 -11.11 13.32
C ALA A 281 -8.43 -10.03 14.04
N ASP A 282 -7.43 -10.44 14.84
CA ASP A 282 -6.57 -9.51 15.56
C ASP A 282 -5.73 -8.64 14.61
N ASP A 283 -5.25 -9.20 13.50
CA ASP A 283 -4.51 -8.44 12.46
C ASP A 283 -5.39 -7.38 11.80
N ILE A 284 -6.63 -7.74 11.50
CA ILE A 284 -7.58 -6.84 10.84
C ILE A 284 -8.03 -5.73 11.79
N ASN A 285 -8.24 -6.08 13.06
CA ASN A 285 -8.73 -5.18 14.09
C ASN A 285 -7.65 -4.26 14.69
N THR A 286 -6.40 -4.31 14.21
CA THR A 286 -5.37 -3.33 14.58
C THR A 286 -5.76 -1.90 14.22
N HIS A 287 -6.64 -1.73 13.23
CA HIS A 287 -7.23 -0.44 12.88
C HIS A 287 -8.67 -0.39 13.39
N ALA A 288 -9.00 0.64 14.18
CA ALA A 288 -10.32 0.77 14.79
C ALA A 288 -11.48 0.86 13.78
N ASN A 289 -11.22 1.35 12.57
CA ASN A 289 -12.19 1.45 11.47
C ASN A 289 -11.48 1.77 10.15
N LYS A 290 -12.26 1.78 9.06
CA LYS A 290 -11.83 2.17 7.70
C LYS A 290 -11.14 3.54 7.65
N THR A 291 -11.67 4.53 8.36
CA THR A 291 -11.09 5.88 8.40
C THR A 291 -9.71 5.88 9.07
N ALA A 292 -9.55 5.11 10.15
CA ALA A 292 -8.27 4.94 10.83
C ALA A 292 -7.21 4.29 9.93
N TYR A 293 -7.60 3.29 9.12
CA TYR A 293 -6.73 2.70 8.11
C TYR A 293 -6.35 3.72 7.03
N GLY A 294 -7.33 4.40 6.43
CA GLY A 294 -7.11 5.38 5.35
C GLY A 294 -6.45 6.69 5.79
N SER A 295 -6.37 6.95 7.10
CA SER A 295 -5.75 8.16 7.66
C SER A 295 -4.22 8.18 7.65
N VAL A 296 -3.58 7.05 7.31
CA VAL A 296 -2.12 6.94 7.27
C VAL A 296 -1.64 6.49 5.90
N ALA A 297 -0.34 6.63 5.67
CA ALA A 297 0.30 6.09 4.48
C ALA A 297 -0.01 4.60 4.33
N ARG A 298 -0.33 4.17 3.11
CA ARG A 298 -0.75 2.80 2.78
C ARG A 298 0.21 1.75 3.35
N VAL A 299 1.52 1.90 3.12
CA VAL A 299 2.51 0.92 3.59
C VAL A 299 2.55 0.87 5.12
N LEU A 300 2.31 1.98 5.82
CA LEU A 300 2.16 1.98 7.27
C LEU A 300 0.95 1.14 7.69
N ALA A 301 -0.21 1.39 7.05
CA ALA A 301 -1.44 0.67 7.38
C ALA A 301 -1.27 -0.84 7.17
N GLN A 302 -0.64 -1.24 6.06
CA GLN A 302 -0.37 -2.63 5.72
C GLN A 302 0.64 -3.28 6.67
N LEU A 303 1.75 -2.60 7.01
CA LEU A 303 2.74 -3.12 7.97
C LEU A 303 2.19 -3.22 9.40
N VAL A 304 1.24 -2.37 9.81
CA VAL A 304 0.54 -2.55 11.09
C VAL A 304 -0.24 -3.87 11.11
N VAL A 305 -0.82 -4.28 9.98
CA VAL A 305 -1.59 -5.53 9.84
C VAL A 305 -0.65 -6.74 9.78
N VAL A 306 0.41 -6.70 8.96
CA VAL A 306 1.24 -7.90 8.71
C VAL A 306 2.52 -7.99 9.56
N GLY A 307 2.95 -6.87 10.16
CA GLY A 307 4.27 -6.76 10.79
C GLY A 307 4.49 -7.69 11.97
N ARG A 308 3.42 -8.06 12.69
CA ARG A 308 3.51 -9.01 13.81
C ARG A 308 3.90 -10.44 13.39
N HIS A 309 3.81 -10.75 12.10
CA HIS A 309 4.19 -12.05 11.52
C HIS A 309 5.64 -12.08 11.02
N ILE A 310 6.39 -10.99 11.21
CA ILE A 310 7.82 -10.90 10.89
C ILE A 310 8.59 -11.01 12.21
N ASP A 311 9.14 -12.19 12.47
CA ASP A 311 9.97 -12.50 13.63
C ASP A 311 11.34 -11.80 13.50
N LEU A 312 11.67 -11.00 14.52
CA LEU A 312 12.89 -10.22 14.62
C LEU A 312 13.83 -10.77 15.70
N GLY A 313 13.62 -12.03 16.13
CA GLY A 313 14.31 -12.68 17.23
C GLY A 313 13.95 -12.08 18.58
N ASP A 314 14.62 -12.54 19.64
CA ASP A 314 14.44 -12.09 21.04
C ASP A 314 12.99 -12.12 21.59
N GLY A 315 12.08 -12.79 20.88
CA GLY A 315 10.63 -12.79 21.14
C GLY A 315 9.89 -11.57 20.60
N SER A 316 10.58 -10.66 19.88
CA SER A 316 9.99 -9.50 19.22
C SER A 316 9.63 -9.78 17.76
N CYS A 317 8.67 -9.01 17.25
CA CYS A 317 8.31 -8.99 15.83
C CYS A 317 8.38 -7.55 15.29
N LEU A 318 8.18 -7.35 13.99
CA LEU A 318 8.03 -6.00 13.41
C LEU A 318 6.64 -5.40 13.73
N GLN A 319 6.23 -5.45 14.99
CA GLN A 319 4.96 -4.88 15.43
C GLN A 319 5.02 -3.36 15.36
N ILE A 320 4.05 -2.74 14.68
CA ILE A 320 3.92 -1.28 14.62
C ILE A 320 2.71 -0.86 15.45
N CYS A 321 2.94 -0.14 16.53
CA CYS A 321 1.91 0.36 17.44
C CYS A 321 1.59 1.82 17.11
N ARG A 322 0.30 2.13 16.94
CA ARG A 322 -0.21 3.49 16.74
C ARG A 322 -0.95 3.96 17.98
N HIS A 323 -0.63 5.16 18.43
CA HIS A 323 -1.27 5.81 19.58
C HIS A 323 -2.22 6.92 19.13
N ALA A 324 -3.22 7.24 19.97
CA ALA A 324 -4.22 8.27 19.67
C ALA A 324 -3.64 9.68 19.49
N ASN A 325 -2.45 9.95 20.06
CA ASN A 325 -1.71 11.19 19.90
C ASN A 325 -0.93 11.28 18.57
N GLY A 326 -1.07 10.29 17.68
CA GLY A 326 -0.33 10.19 16.41
C GLY A 326 1.09 9.63 16.55
N GLU A 327 1.52 9.26 17.76
CA GLU A 327 2.80 8.58 17.96
C GLU A 327 2.76 7.18 17.36
N VAL A 328 3.84 6.83 16.66
CA VAL A 328 4.05 5.51 16.07
C VAL A 328 5.30 4.90 16.71
N ARG A 329 5.22 3.65 17.13
CA ARG A 329 6.34 2.88 17.68
C ARG A 329 6.48 1.56 16.93
N ALA A 330 7.69 1.01 16.89
CA ALA A 330 7.99 -0.24 16.18
C ALA A 330 8.72 -1.24 17.07
N ILE A 331 8.54 -2.54 16.83
CA ILE A 331 9.15 -3.66 17.55
C ILE A 331 8.65 -3.83 18.98
N LYS A 332 8.79 -2.80 19.81
CA LYS A 332 8.31 -2.77 21.20
C LYS A 332 7.50 -1.49 21.40
N ASP A 333 6.37 -1.57 22.09
CA ASP A 333 5.60 -0.39 22.45
C ASP A 333 6.24 0.37 23.62
N GLN A 334 7.41 0.97 23.36
CA GLN A 334 8.20 1.71 24.33
C GLN A 334 8.64 3.06 23.75
N PRO A 335 8.79 4.11 24.58
CA PRO A 335 9.18 5.44 24.09
C PRO A 335 10.49 5.48 23.29
N GLY A 336 11.46 4.61 23.61
CA GLY A 336 12.73 4.50 22.87
C GLY A 336 12.58 3.96 21.44
N PHE A 337 11.43 3.41 21.09
CA PHE A 337 11.15 2.76 19.82
C PHE A 337 10.22 3.58 18.92
N ARG A 338 10.23 4.90 19.11
CA ARG A 338 9.42 5.83 18.33
C ARG A 338 9.91 5.93 16.89
N LEU A 339 8.96 5.97 15.97
CA LEU A 339 9.15 6.32 14.57
C LEU A 339 8.63 7.74 14.32
N ALA A 340 9.43 8.56 13.65
CA ALA A 340 8.94 9.79 13.04
C ALA A 340 8.59 9.49 11.58
N ILE A 341 7.29 9.40 11.29
CA ILE A 341 6.77 9.16 9.94
C ILE A 341 6.76 10.47 9.17
N ASN A 342 7.34 10.46 7.99
CA ASN A 342 7.50 11.63 7.13
C ASN A 342 8.13 12.82 7.88
N PRO A 343 9.34 12.67 8.44
CA PRO A 343 10.02 13.76 9.13
C PRO A 343 10.28 14.91 8.14
N PRO A 344 10.37 16.17 8.61
CA PRO A 344 10.81 17.27 7.76
C PRO A 344 12.26 17.02 7.34
N LEU A 345 12.50 17.08 6.03
CA LEU A 345 13.81 16.93 5.39
C LEU A 345 14.18 18.25 4.70
N ALA A 346 15.48 18.48 4.48
CA ALA A 346 15.94 19.64 3.73
C ALA A 346 15.35 19.63 2.29
N ALA A 347 15.10 20.81 1.72
CA ALA A 347 14.42 20.94 0.42
C ALA A 347 15.13 20.21 -0.73
N HIS A 348 16.44 20.01 -0.63
CA HIS A 348 17.26 19.32 -1.64
C HIS A 348 17.69 17.92 -1.23
N HIS A 349 17.12 17.38 -0.14
CA HIS A 349 17.44 16.02 0.30
C HIS A 349 16.90 15.00 -0.72
N LEU A 350 17.72 14.03 -1.11
CA LEU A 350 17.36 13.00 -2.08
C LEU A 350 16.03 12.28 -1.77
N TYR A 351 15.79 11.95 -0.50
CA TYR A 351 14.55 11.28 -0.07
C TYR A 351 13.32 12.19 -0.13
N GLN A 352 13.51 13.50 0.00
CA GLN A 352 12.44 14.47 -0.18
C GLN A 352 12.09 14.61 -1.67
N GLN A 353 13.10 14.62 -2.56
CA GLN A 353 12.90 14.71 -4.01
C GLN A 353 12.19 13.49 -4.58
N HIS A 354 12.47 12.31 -4.04
CA HIS A 354 11.90 11.04 -4.50
C HIS A 354 10.83 10.47 -3.56
N ARG A 355 10.23 11.33 -2.73
CA ARG A 355 9.24 10.93 -1.73
C ARG A 355 8.04 10.25 -2.37
N GLN A 356 7.70 9.06 -1.87
CA GLN A 356 6.43 8.39 -2.17
C GLN A 356 5.40 8.70 -1.09
N GLN A 357 4.21 9.20 -1.48
CA GLN A 357 3.17 9.56 -0.51
C GLN A 357 2.66 8.36 0.29
N HIS A 358 2.57 7.20 -0.36
CA HIS A 358 2.06 5.96 0.23
C HIS A 358 3.12 5.16 1.01
N ASP A 359 4.41 5.47 0.84
CA ASP A 359 5.56 4.87 1.51
C ASP A 359 6.59 5.95 1.91
N PRO A 360 6.23 6.88 2.81
CA PRO A 360 7.02 8.08 3.08
C PRO A 360 8.31 7.76 3.86
N PRO A 361 9.30 8.69 3.86
CA PRO A 361 10.51 8.59 4.67
C PRO A 361 10.22 8.39 6.16
N VAL A 362 11.13 7.72 6.85
CA VAL A 362 11.01 7.42 8.29
C VAL A 362 12.30 7.77 8.98
N ARG A 363 12.21 8.44 10.13
CA ARG A 363 13.36 8.59 11.04
C ARG A 363 13.19 7.68 12.25
N SER A 364 14.22 6.90 12.55
CA SER A 364 14.24 5.95 13.67
C SER A 364 15.64 5.81 14.24
N SER A 365 15.74 5.63 15.57
CA SER A 365 17.00 5.33 16.26
C SER A 365 17.12 3.86 16.70
N ILE A 366 16.16 3.02 16.29
CA ILE A 366 16.11 1.61 16.64
C ILE A 366 17.22 0.84 15.92
N PHE A 367 17.93 0.00 16.66
CA PHE A 367 19.02 -0.81 16.15
C PHE A 367 19.09 -2.17 16.87
N TYR A 368 19.44 -3.25 16.16
CA TYR A 368 19.72 -4.54 16.79
C TYR A 368 21.18 -4.64 17.25
N ARG A 369 21.41 -4.78 18.55
CA ARG A 369 22.78 -4.93 19.10
C ARG A 369 23.09 -6.41 19.29
N SER A 370 23.93 -6.96 18.41
CA SER A 370 24.36 -8.38 18.44
C SER A 370 24.94 -8.80 19.79
N GLY A 371 25.81 -7.98 20.39
CA GLY A 371 26.43 -8.30 21.69
C GLY A 371 25.46 -8.43 22.86
N THR A 372 24.26 -7.84 22.77
CA THR A 372 23.19 -8.03 23.77
C THR A 372 22.07 -8.92 23.26
N GLY A 373 22.13 -9.40 22.02
CA GLY A 373 21.11 -10.22 21.39
C GLY A 373 19.73 -9.57 21.31
N GLY A 374 19.64 -8.24 21.24
CA GLY A 374 18.36 -7.54 21.39
C GLY A 374 18.28 -6.15 20.77
N TRP A 375 17.06 -5.69 20.61
CA TRP A 375 16.73 -4.38 20.07
C TRP A 375 16.96 -3.25 21.08
N VAL A 376 17.65 -2.19 20.66
CA VAL A 376 17.94 -1.01 21.49
C VAL A 376 17.62 0.28 20.73
N SER A 377 17.41 1.35 21.48
CA SER A 377 17.38 2.71 20.93
C SER A 377 18.76 3.34 21.06
N THR A 378 19.28 3.86 19.96
CA THR A 378 20.55 4.59 19.93
C THR A 378 20.31 6.10 20.04
N GLY A 379 21.36 6.86 20.36
CA GLY A 379 21.30 8.33 20.34
C GLY A 379 21.38 8.93 18.93
N PHE A 380 21.60 8.11 17.91
CA PHE A 380 21.89 8.53 16.54
C PHE A 380 20.76 8.08 15.61
N PRO A 381 19.79 8.97 15.33
CA PRO A 381 18.67 8.60 14.48
C PRO A 381 19.11 8.46 13.02
N THR A 382 18.67 7.40 12.38
CA THR A 382 18.83 7.10 10.96
C THR A 382 17.59 7.56 10.20
N ILE A 383 17.77 8.12 9.00
CA ILE A 383 16.68 8.49 8.09
C ILE A 383 16.60 7.43 7.01
N TYR A 384 15.48 6.72 6.94
CA TYR A 384 15.16 5.76 5.91
C TYR A 384 14.40 6.46 4.79
N VAL A 385 14.70 6.12 3.54
CA VAL A 385 13.96 6.65 2.39
C VAL A 385 12.46 6.35 2.47
N SER A 386 12.09 5.24 3.11
CA SER A 386 10.70 4.79 3.19
C SER A 386 10.42 3.88 4.38
N LEU A 387 9.13 3.64 4.68
CA LEU A 387 8.69 2.66 5.68
C LEU A 387 9.09 1.24 5.28
N SER A 388 8.96 0.87 4.01
CA SER A 388 9.42 -0.43 3.52
C SER A 388 10.94 -0.60 3.68
N SER A 389 11.73 0.47 3.46
CA SER A 389 13.18 0.44 3.67
C SER A 389 13.56 0.28 5.14
N PHE A 390 12.84 0.96 6.04
CA PHE A 390 12.95 0.74 7.49
C PHE A 390 12.69 -0.73 7.85
N ALA A 391 11.56 -1.29 7.41
CA ALA A 391 11.19 -2.67 7.68
C ALA A 391 12.26 -3.67 7.16
N LYS A 392 12.70 -3.51 5.91
CA LYS A 392 13.76 -4.33 5.31
C LYS A 392 15.08 -4.21 6.08
N ARG A 393 15.43 -3.01 6.58
CA ARG A 393 16.63 -2.82 7.41
C ARG A 393 16.53 -3.60 8.72
N MET A 394 15.40 -3.54 9.42
CA MET A 394 15.21 -4.26 10.69
C MET A 394 15.38 -5.77 10.47
N ILE A 395 14.72 -6.34 9.46
CA ILE A 395 14.89 -7.75 9.07
C ILE A 395 16.37 -8.07 8.85
N ASN A 396 17.09 -7.24 8.09
CA ASN A 396 18.50 -7.48 7.81
C ASN A 396 19.43 -7.31 9.02
N GLN A 397 19.14 -6.39 9.94
CA GLN A 397 19.96 -6.23 11.15
C GLN A 397 19.91 -7.49 12.00
N HIS A 398 18.71 -8.04 12.18
CA HIS A 398 18.53 -9.30 12.85
C HIS A 398 19.21 -10.44 12.09
N PHE A 399 18.93 -10.56 10.78
CA PHE A 399 19.50 -11.59 9.92
C PHE A 399 21.02 -11.52 9.80
N CYS A 400 21.67 -10.35 9.86
CA CYS A 400 23.14 -10.30 9.86
C CYS A 400 23.76 -10.74 11.19
N SER A 401 22.96 -10.80 12.26
CA SER A 401 23.45 -11.05 13.61
C SER A 401 23.29 -12.51 14.05
N THR A 402 22.52 -13.33 13.32
CA THR A 402 22.19 -14.71 13.70
C THR A 402 22.96 -15.80 12.94
N PRO A 403 23.06 -15.80 11.60
CA PRO A 403 23.85 -16.74 10.83
C PRO A 403 25.27 -16.20 10.58
N GLN A 404 26.20 -17.10 10.33
CA GLN A 404 27.50 -16.74 9.78
C GLN A 404 27.32 -16.20 8.36
N THR A 405 27.71 -14.95 8.15
CA THR A 405 27.72 -14.32 6.83
C THR A 405 29.16 -14.21 6.34
N ASN A 406 29.38 -14.51 5.07
CA ASN A 406 30.67 -14.28 4.43
C ASN A 406 30.61 -12.93 3.72
N ARG A 407 31.68 -12.15 3.82
CA ARG A 407 31.73 -10.82 3.20
C ARG A 407 33.10 -10.51 2.62
N THR A 408 33.11 -9.62 1.63
CA THR A 408 34.29 -8.92 1.12
C THR A 408 33.95 -7.44 1.02
N SER A 409 34.90 -6.56 1.30
CA SER A 409 34.72 -5.11 1.27
C SER A 409 35.90 -4.44 0.60
N ILE A 410 35.64 -3.33 -0.08
CA ILE A 410 36.68 -2.46 -0.64
C ILE A 410 36.22 -1.01 -0.61
N SER A 411 37.14 -0.11 -0.26
CA SER A 411 36.93 1.34 -0.40
C SER A 411 37.36 1.78 -1.79
N LEU A 412 36.46 2.43 -2.51
CA LEU A 412 36.66 2.91 -3.87
C LEU A 412 36.31 4.39 -3.98
N ASN A 413 36.96 5.11 -4.89
CA ASN A 413 36.45 6.41 -5.28
C ASN A 413 35.11 6.21 -6.02
N ARG A 414 34.08 6.97 -5.65
CA ARG A 414 32.73 6.82 -6.20
C ARG A 414 32.64 6.98 -7.73
N ARG A 415 33.64 7.59 -8.35
CA ARG A 415 33.73 7.82 -9.80
C ARG A 415 34.39 6.67 -10.59
N VAL A 416 34.99 5.68 -9.91
CA VAL A 416 35.62 4.51 -10.54
C VAL A 416 34.61 3.72 -11.38
N GLY A 417 35.08 3.07 -12.45
CA GLY A 417 34.23 2.26 -13.33
C GLY A 417 33.20 3.08 -14.11
N GLY A 418 33.50 4.36 -14.39
CA GLY A 418 32.62 5.27 -15.14
C GLY A 418 31.47 5.85 -14.32
N GLY A 419 31.66 6.07 -13.01
CA GLY A 419 30.66 6.71 -12.15
C GLY A 419 29.47 5.85 -11.77
N ARG A 420 29.57 4.52 -11.89
CA ARG A 420 28.44 3.62 -11.57
C ARG A 420 28.04 3.69 -10.09
N LEU A 421 28.99 3.79 -9.16
CA LEU A 421 28.69 3.93 -7.72
C LEU A 421 28.02 5.28 -7.43
N ASP A 422 28.58 6.38 -7.98
CA ASP A 422 27.99 7.72 -7.90
C ASP A 422 26.54 7.74 -8.42
N GLY A 423 26.29 7.13 -9.59
CA GLY A 423 24.94 6.99 -10.14
C GLY A 423 24.01 6.14 -9.27
N LEU A 424 24.51 5.06 -8.65
CA LEU A 424 23.73 4.25 -7.72
C LEU A 424 23.38 5.01 -6.43
N LEU A 425 24.22 5.92 -5.95
CA LEU A 425 23.93 6.72 -4.75
C LEU A 425 22.99 7.90 -5.08
N THR A 426 23.19 8.56 -6.21
CA THR A 426 22.46 9.79 -6.58
C THR A 426 21.13 9.56 -7.30
N GLN A 427 20.92 8.41 -7.94
CA GLN A 427 19.64 8.10 -8.57
C GLN A 427 18.54 7.89 -7.52
N SER A 428 17.28 7.92 -7.96
CA SER A 428 16.16 7.64 -7.06
C SER A 428 16.36 6.32 -6.29
N PRO A 429 16.24 6.33 -4.95
CA PRO A 429 16.37 5.14 -4.12
C PRO A 429 15.30 4.08 -4.41
N HIS A 430 14.18 4.49 -5.02
CA HIS A 430 13.09 3.61 -5.46
C HIS A 430 13.28 3.04 -6.87
N THR A 431 14.28 3.51 -7.63
CA THR A 431 14.57 2.95 -8.96
C THR A 431 15.09 1.52 -8.83
N PRO A 432 14.43 0.54 -9.49
CA PRO A 432 14.95 -0.83 -9.54
C PRO A 432 16.35 -0.87 -10.15
N VAL A 433 17.21 -1.72 -9.59
CA VAL A 433 18.58 -1.91 -10.09
C VAL A 433 18.66 -3.25 -10.80
N ALA A 434 19.18 -3.25 -12.03
CA ALA A 434 19.34 -4.47 -12.81
C ALA A 434 20.15 -5.53 -12.04
N GLY A 435 19.64 -6.76 -12.01
CA GLY A 435 20.23 -7.87 -11.26
C GLY A 435 19.87 -7.90 -9.77
N CYS A 436 19.02 -7.00 -9.29
CA CYS A 436 18.57 -6.95 -7.90
C CYS A 436 17.07 -7.25 -7.79
N THR A 437 16.70 -7.96 -6.74
CA THR A 437 15.29 -8.26 -6.42
C THR A 437 14.60 -7.09 -5.73
N THR A 438 15.33 -6.39 -4.87
CA THR A 438 14.86 -5.19 -4.16
C THR A 438 16.04 -4.31 -3.78
N THR A 439 15.76 -3.03 -3.54
CA THR A 439 16.70 -2.08 -2.91
C THR A 439 16.16 -1.57 -1.58
N ARG A 440 17.04 -0.99 -0.78
CA ARG A 440 16.68 -0.12 0.34
C ARG A 440 17.80 0.90 0.56
N SER A 441 17.44 2.09 1.03
CA SER A 441 18.40 3.14 1.33
C SER A 441 18.12 3.79 2.69
N TRP A 442 19.17 4.25 3.33
CA TRP A 442 19.09 5.09 4.52
C TRP A 442 20.28 6.03 4.58
N GLU A 443 20.12 7.12 5.32
CA GLU A 443 21.18 8.06 5.67
C GLU A 443 21.41 7.94 7.18
N ASP A 444 22.66 7.73 7.56
CA ASP A 444 23.10 7.84 8.93
C ASP A 444 23.99 9.07 9.13
N GLY A 445 24.53 9.26 10.33
CA GLY A 445 25.34 10.45 10.62
C GLY A 445 26.67 10.52 9.88
N ILE A 446 27.02 9.50 9.09
CA ILE A 446 28.26 9.43 8.30
C ILE A 446 27.95 9.74 6.83
N GLY A 447 26.90 9.15 6.28
CA GLY A 447 26.50 9.41 4.90
C GLY A 447 25.34 8.56 4.41
N GLU A 448 25.20 8.54 3.08
CA GLU A 448 24.18 7.74 2.41
C GLU A 448 24.62 6.28 2.29
N VAL A 449 23.70 5.37 2.60
CA VAL A 449 23.87 3.94 2.44
C VAL A 449 22.78 3.38 1.54
N ARG A 450 23.20 2.66 0.50
CA ARG A 450 22.30 1.92 -0.38
C ARG A 450 22.61 0.43 -0.32
N VAL A 451 21.56 -0.38 -0.16
CA VAL A 451 21.67 -1.84 -0.18
C VAL A 451 20.91 -2.41 -1.37
N LEU A 452 21.60 -3.28 -2.10
CA LEU A 452 21.10 -3.98 -3.28
C LEU A 452 20.96 -5.46 -2.95
N VAL A 453 19.73 -5.98 -2.91
CA VAL A 453 19.49 -7.41 -2.64
C VAL A 453 19.55 -8.18 -3.96
N LEU A 454 20.46 -9.14 -4.04
CA LEU A 454 20.79 -9.87 -5.28
C LEU A 454 19.94 -11.14 -5.47
N THR A 455 19.52 -11.76 -4.38
CA THR A 455 18.78 -13.03 -4.38
C THR A 455 17.29 -12.80 -4.23
N ASN A 456 16.49 -13.76 -4.67
CA ASN A 456 15.04 -13.82 -4.46
C ASN A 456 14.66 -15.18 -3.84
N SER A 457 13.36 -15.48 -3.73
CA SER A 457 12.86 -16.73 -3.14
C SER A 457 13.22 -18.00 -3.93
N SER A 458 13.75 -17.91 -5.16
CA SER A 458 14.24 -19.08 -5.89
C SER A 458 15.66 -19.48 -5.48
N HIS A 459 16.34 -18.67 -4.67
CA HIS A 459 17.68 -18.95 -4.17
C HIS A 459 17.59 -19.55 -2.76
N ASN A 460 18.44 -20.52 -2.46
CA ASN A 460 18.55 -21.16 -1.15
C ASN A 460 19.54 -20.46 -0.20
N PHE A 461 20.01 -19.28 -0.59
CA PHE A 461 20.89 -18.41 0.18
C PHE A 461 20.51 -16.96 -0.06
N VAL A 462 21.05 -16.07 0.76
CA VAL A 462 20.78 -14.63 0.70
C VAL A 462 22.08 -13.91 0.36
N ALA A 463 22.05 -13.03 -0.64
CA ALA A 463 23.18 -12.18 -0.98
C ALA A 463 22.76 -10.73 -1.26
N TRP A 464 23.61 -9.79 -0.84
CA TRP A 464 23.38 -8.36 -1.03
C TRP A 464 24.69 -7.58 -1.12
N ILE A 465 24.60 -6.37 -1.65
CA ILE A 465 25.68 -5.38 -1.73
C ILE A 465 25.29 -4.20 -0.85
N VAL A 466 26.19 -3.75 0.02
CA VAL A 466 26.09 -2.50 0.76
C VAL A 466 27.05 -1.50 0.12
N ILE A 467 26.55 -0.31 -0.18
CA ILE A 467 27.31 0.81 -0.74
C ILE A 467 27.14 1.95 0.25
N SER A 468 28.22 2.36 0.91
CA SER A 468 28.21 3.39 1.97
C SER A 468 29.14 4.54 1.62
N GLU A 469 28.64 5.78 1.57
CA GLU A 469 29.45 6.97 1.32
C GLU A 469 30.03 7.55 2.63
N TRP A 470 31.30 7.98 2.59
CA TRP A 470 32.03 8.56 3.73
C TRP A 470 32.18 10.09 3.66
N GLY A 471 31.62 10.74 2.64
CA GLY A 471 31.56 12.20 2.48
C GLY A 471 32.77 12.85 1.79
N ASP A 472 33.89 12.15 1.63
CA ASP A 472 35.10 12.59 0.91
C ASP A 472 35.13 12.10 -0.55
N GLY A 473 34.02 11.53 -1.02
CA GLY A 473 33.93 10.85 -2.32
C GLY A 473 34.40 9.40 -2.30
N THR A 474 34.87 8.90 -1.16
CA THR A 474 35.14 7.48 -0.93
C THR A 474 33.85 6.74 -0.59
N VAL A 475 33.68 5.57 -1.20
CA VAL A 475 32.55 4.68 -1.00
C VAL A 475 33.07 3.30 -0.61
N ASP A 476 32.58 2.78 0.50
CA ASP A 476 32.79 1.38 0.88
C ASP A 476 31.76 0.49 0.18
N VAL A 477 32.25 -0.50 -0.57
CA VAL A 477 31.43 -1.49 -1.27
C VAL A 477 31.64 -2.84 -0.60
N CYS A 478 30.64 -3.29 0.15
CA CYS A 478 30.64 -4.55 0.86
C CYS A 478 29.68 -5.55 0.19
N VAL A 479 30.18 -6.70 -0.25
CA VAL A 479 29.37 -7.80 -0.76
C VAL A 479 29.27 -8.87 0.31
N ALA A 480 28.05 -9.23 0.69
CA ALA A 480 27.80 -10.24 1.73
C ALA A 480 26.89 -11.36 1.22
N THR A 481 27.11 -12.57 1.73
CA THR A 481 26.36 -13.77 1.31
C THR A 481 26.30 -14.87 2.37
N THR A 482 25.24 -15.66 2.31
CA THR A 482 25.11 -16.95 3.01
C THR A 482 25.27 -18.15 2.06
N GLU A 483 25.72 -17.93 0.82
CA GLU A 483 26.09 -19.01 -0.10
C GLU A 483 27.11 -19.93 0.56
N ALA A 484 26.90 -21.24 0.47
CA ALA A 484 27.86 -22.21 0.98
C ALA A 484 29.16 -22.12 0.16
N PRO A 485 30.34 -22.10 0.80
CA PRO A 485 31.60 -21.99 0.08
C PRO A 485 31.81 -23.22 -0.83
N ALA A 486 32.25 -22.98 -2.07
CA ALA A 486 32.66 -24.04 -2.97
C ALA A 486 33.87 -24.82 -2.39
N ALA A 487 33.84 -26.14 -2.48
CA ALA A 487 34.90 -26.99 -1.94
C ALA A 487 36.11 -27.05 -2.90
N GLY A 488 37.33 -27.03 -2.34
CA GLY A 488 38.58 -27.26 -3.10
C GLY A 488 38.99 -26.12 -4.05
N VAL A 489 38.45 -24.91 -3.86
CA VAL A 489 38.79 -23.72 -4.65
C VAL A 489 39.74 -22.79 -3.88
N SER A 490 40.27 -21.79 -4.57
CA SER A 490 41.07 -20.69 -3.99
C SER A 490 40.34 -19.98 -2.85
N GLY A 491 41.10 -19.34 -1.95
CA GLY A 491 40.55 -18.58 -0.81
C GLY A 491 39.82 -17.29 -1.21
N ALA A 492 39.95 -16.82 -2.45
CA ALA A 492 39.33 -15.58 -2.90
C ALA A 492 37.79 -15.66 -2.89
N PHE A 493 37.13 -14.56 -2.54
CA PHE A 493 35.66 -14.49 -2.42
C PHE A 493 34.95 -14.97 -3.70
N LYS A 494 35.45 -14.55 -4.87
CA LYS A 494 34.87 -14.91 -6.17
C LYS A 494 34.87 -16.41 -6.48
N ASP A 495 35.89 -17.10 -5.97
CA ASP A 495 36.07 -18.53 -6.20
C ASP A 495 35.22 -19.33 -5.20
N ARG A 496 35.17 -18.87 -3.95
CA ARG A 496 34.36 -19.48 -2.88
C ARG A 496 32.85 -19.30 -3.07
N PHE A 497 32.40 -18.16 -3.59
CA PHE A 497 30.98 -17.81 -3.72
C PHE A 497 30.64 -17.39 -5.17
N PRO A 498 30.71 -18.34 -6.12
CA PRO A 498 30.62 -18.04 -7.55
C PRO A 498 29.23 -17.54 -7.96
N VAL A 499 28.15 -17.99 -7.32
CA VAL A 499 26.79 -17.56 -7.67
C VAL A 499 26.57 -16.12 -7.23
N THR A 500 26.94 -15.79 -5.99
CA THR A 500 26.91 -14.43 -5.45
C THR A 500 27.71 -13.48 -6.33
N THR A 501 28.94 -13.87 -6.68
CA THR A 501 29.83 -13.03 -7.50
C THR A 501 29.24 -12.76 -8.87
N ARG A 502 28.66 -13.77 -9.52
CA ARG A 502 27.99 -13.59 -10.81
C ARG A 502 26.81 -12.63 -10.71
N LEU A 503 25.97 -12.74 -9.67
CA LEU A 503 24.84 -11.82 -9.46
C LEU A 503 25.34 -10.39 -9.18
N ALA A 504 26.32 -10.25 -8.30
CA ALA A 504 26.90 -8.95 -7.94
C ALA A 504 27.55 -8.24 -9.13
N ARG A 505 28.23 -9.00 -10.02
CA ARG A 505 28.81 -8.47 -11.27
C ARG A 505 27.77 -7.81 -12.17
N VAL A 506 26.54 -8.32 -12.22
CA VAL A 506 25.45 -7.69 -12.99
C VAL A 506 25.07 -6.34 -12.39
N ALA A 507 24.91 -6.26 -11.07
CA ALA A 507 24.51 -5.03 -10.40
C ALA A 507 25.61 -3.94 -10.42
N LEU A 508 26.86 -4.34 -10.19
CA LEU A 508 28.04 -3.46 -10.13
C LEU A 508 28.59 -3.07 -11.51
N GLY A 509 28.34 -3.87 -12.55
CA GLY A 509 28.83 -3.59 -13.90
C GLY A 509 30.35 -3.42 -13.95
N ARG A 510 30.82 -2.28 -14.46
CA ARG A 510 32.26 -1.96 -14.60
C ARG A 510 33.01 -1.83 -13.28
N VAL A 511 32.31 -1.73 -12.14
CA VAL A 511 32.94 -1.65 -10.81
C VAL A 511 33.31 -3.03 -10.27
N ALA A 512 32.71 -4.10 -10.80
CA ALA A 512 32.89 -5.43 -10.24
C ALA A 512 34.34 -5.96 -10.25
N PRO A 513 35.18 -5.69 -11.26
CA PRO A 513 36.59 -6.13 -11.24
C PRO A 513 37.39 -5.53 -10.07
N TYR A 514 37.16 -4.27 -9.71
CA TYR A 514 37.80 -3.66 -8.53
C TYR A 514 37.43 -4.40 -7.24
N VAL A 515 36.16 -4.78 -7.10
CA VAL A 515 35.63 -5.46 -5.90
C VAL A 515 36.12 -6.90 -5.77
N PHE A 516 36.17 -7.66 -6.87
CA PHE A 516 36.42 -9.11 -6.82
C PHE A 516 37.82 -9.53 -7.26
N ASP A 517 38.45 -8.74 -8.12
CA ASP A 517 39.73 -9.07 -8.76
C ASP A 517 40.89 -8.22 -8.22
N GLY A 518 40.60 -7.19 -7.40
CA GLY A 518 41.60 -6.33 -6.79
C GLY A 518 42.36 -5.48 -7.81
N GLN A 519 41.75 -5.20 -8.96
CA GLN A 519 42.35 -4.29 -9.94
C GLN A 519 42.51 -2.91 -9.31
N VAL A 520 43.73 -2.41 -9.35
CA VAL A 520 44.05 -1.01 -9.10
C VAL A 520 44.05 -0.35 -10.48
N ASP A 521 43.47 0.84 -10.62
CA ASP A 521 43.62 1.61 -11.84
C ASP A 521 45.12 1.96 -11.98
N ASP A 522 45.85 1.22 -12.81
CA ASP A 522 47.24 1.52 -13.18
C ASP A 522 47.32 2.69 -14.19
N ASP A 523 46.23 3.44 -14.39
CA ASP A 523 46.11 4.57 -15.32
C ASP A 523 46.91 5.83 -14.88
N ASN A 524 47.91 5.67 -14.02
CA ASN A 524 48.79 6.75 -13.57
C ASN A 524 50.05 6.94 -14.45
N ASP A 525 50.16 6.25 -15.59
CA ASP A 525 51.42 6.17 -16.35
C ASP A 525 51.48 6.97 -17.67
N ASP A 526 50.55 7.88 -17.98
CA ASP A 526 50.58 8.63 -19.27
C ASP A 526 50.51 10.17 -19.17
N ASP A 527 50.89 10.75 -18.02
CA ASP A 527 51.31 12.16 -17.94
C ASP A 527 52.85 12.29 -17.95
N ASP A 528 53.54 11.34 -18.60
CA ASP A 528 54.95 11.51 -18.96
C ASP A 528 55.02 12.58 -20.06
N ASP A 529 55.21 13.81 -19.60
CA ASP A 529 55.82 14.95 -20.26
C ASP A 529 56.55 14.55 -21.55
N SER A 530 55.83 14.52 -22.67
CA SER A 530 56.45 14.68 -23.98
C SER A 530 56.32 16.14 -24.36
N ASP A 531 57.26 16.91 -23.82
CA ASP A 531 57.70 18.25 -24.22
C ASP A 531 58.21 18.27 -25.67
N GLY A 532 57.35 17.80 -26.58
CA GLY A 532 57.45 17.93 -28.02
C GLY A 532 57.30 19.39 -28.43
N HIS A 533 58.42 20.11 -28.35
CA HIS A 533 58.68 21.39 -28.97
C HIS A 533 58.02 21.55 -30.35
N GLY A 534 57.20 22.59 -30.50
CA GLY A 534 56.78 23.16 -31.78
C GLY A 534 55.63 24.15 -31.53
N GLY A 535 55.85 25.44 -31.28
CA GLY A 535 56.72 26.32 -32.05
C GLY A 535 55.93 26.94 -33.20
N GLY A 536 55.10 27.94 -32.86
CA GLY A 536 54.87 29.11 -33.72
C GLY A 536 53.65 29.12 -34.63
N TRP A 537 53.23 30.35 -34.88
CA TRP A 537 52.40 30.86 -35.98
C TRP A 537 50.90 30.78 -35.69
N ASP A 538 50.34 31.79 -35.01
CA ASP A 538 49.99 33.14 -35.54
C ASP A 538 48.79 33.05 -36.49
N ASP A 539 47.77 33.84 -36.18
CA ASP A 539 46.83 34.49 -37.09
C ASP A 539 46.25 33.67 -38.26
N MET A 540 44.96 33.33 -38.20
CA MET A 540 44.02 33.65 -39.30
C MET A 540 42.60 33.81 -38.74
N ASP A 541 42.18 35.07 -38.65
CA ASP A 541 40.82 35.46 -38.98
C ASP A 541 40.53 34.98 -40.40
N ASP A 542 39.43 34.25 -40.63
CA ASP A 542 38.85 34.18 -41.97
C ASP A 542 37.32 34.05 -41.88
N ASP A 543 36.70 35.16 -42.24
CA ASP A 543 35.30 35.29 -42.58
C ASP A 543 34.97 34.30 -43.71
N SER A 544 33.90 33.53 -43.59
CA SER A 544 33.28 32.94 -44.78
C SER A 544 31.76 32.99 -44.66
N ASP A 545 31.26 34.12 -45.14
CA ASP A 545 29.93 34.25 -45.72
C ASP A 545 29.79 33.31 -46.95
N GLY A 546 28.57 32.82 -47.18
CA GLY A 546 28.21 32.09 -48.41
C GLY A 546 27.23 30.96 -48.11
N GLU A 547 25.92 31.19 -48.20
CA GLU A 547 25.12 30.95 -49.43
C GLU A 547 25.06 29.45 -49.77
N ASP A 548 23.94 28.76 -49.58
CA ASP A 548 22.74 28.76 -50.43
C ASP A 548 22.53 27.33 -50.97
N SER A 549 21.29 27.03 -51.34
CA SER A 549 20.69 25.79 -51.85
C SER A 549 20.37 24.71 -50.79
N GLY A 550 19.13 24.29 -50.60
CA GLY A 550 17.93 24.46 -51.41
C GLY A 550 17.18 23.12 -51.53
N ALA A 551 15.86 23.22 -51.65
CA ALA A 551 14.85 22.19 -51.97
C ALA A 551 14.46 21.24 -50.82
N GLU A 552 13.26 21.37 -50.23
CA GLU A 552 11.92 20.94 -50.74
C GLU A 552 11.79 19.40 -50.65
N GLU A 553 10.75 18.74 -50.12
CA GLU A 553 9.28 18.87 -50.23
C GLU A 553 8.67 18.08 -49.03
N ASP A 554 7.74 18.62 -48.24
CA ASP A 554 6.28 18.71 -48.39
C ASP A 554 5.47 17.54 -47.79
N ASN A 555 4.28 17.95 -47.30
CA ASN A 555 3.09 17.21 -46.87
C ASN A 555 3.02 16.87 -45.35
N ASP A 556 1.98 17.19 -44.61
CA ASP A 556 0.76 17.94 -44.91
C ASP A 556 0.05 18.25 -43.57
N GLU A 557 -0.47 19.47 -43.52
CA GLU A 557 -1.66 20.03 -42.85
C GLU A 557 -2.42 19.26 -41.74
N GLY A 558 -2.79 20.02 -40.71
CA GLY A 558 -3.87 19.65 -39.78
C GLY A 558 -4.17 20.68 -38.69
N ASP A 559 -4.44 21.93 -39.09
CA ASP A 559 -4.89 23.04 -38.23
C ASP A 559 -6.19 22.75 -37.46
N GLY A 560 -6.32 23.41 -36.31
CA GLY A 560 -7.53 23.44 -35.51
C GLY A 560 -7.45 24.43 -34.35
N ASP A 561 -7.23 25.70 -34.69
CA ASP A 561 -7.38 26.84 -33.78
C ASP A 561 -8.77 26.90 -33.13
N ASN A 562 -8.81 27.31 -31.87
CA ASN A 562 -9.85 28.18 -31.33
C ASN A 562 -9.29 28.93 -30.12
N ASP A 563 -8.87 30.16 -30.39
CA ASP A 563 -8.79 31.24 -29.43
C ASP A 563 -10.18 31.53 -28.84
N ASP A 564 -10.27 31.73 -27.54
CA ASP A 564 -11.22 32.70 -27.00
C ASP A 564 -10.67 33.30 -25.70
N ASP A 565 -10.26 34.56 -25.84
CA ASP A 565 -9.83 35.46 -24.78
C ASP A 565 -11.03 35.91 -23.92
N SER A 566 -10.88 35.89 -22.60
CA SER A 566 -11.58 36.87 -21.76
C SER A 566 -10.80 37.26 -20.51
N TYR A 567 -10.33 38.50 -20.58
CA TYR A 567 -9.86 39.40 -19.53
C TYR A 567 -10.67 39.39 -18.22
N SER A 568 -9.96 39.48 -17.09
CA SER A 568 -10.17 40.38 -15.93
C SER A 568 -9.11 40.02 -14.88
N GLY A 569 -8.09 40.82 -14.56
CA GLY A 569 -8.18 42.17 -14.00
C GLY A 569 -8.05 42.07 -12.47
N GLY A 570 -6.89 42.42 -11.90
CA GLY A 570 -6.67 42.36 -10.45
C GLY A 570 -5.30 42.87 -10.02
N ASP A 571 -5.14 44.20 -10.05
CA ASP A 571 -4.00 44.93 -9.49
C ASP A 571 -3.86 44.72 -7.96
N GLY A 572 -2.62 44.67 -7.48
CA GLY A 572 -2.32 44.45 -6.06
C GLY A 572 -0.90 44.85 -5.65
N ASN A 573 -0.57 46.12 -5.90
CA ASN A 573 0.57 46.90 -5.45
C ASN A 573 1.06 46.62 -4.00
N GLY A 574 2.37 46.68 -3.76
CA GLY A 574 2.92 46.81 -2.40
C GLY A 574 4.39 46.41 -2.26
N GLY A 575 5.31 47.25 -2.71
CA GLY A 575 6.73 47.12 -2.40
C GLY A 575 7.04 47.40 -0.92
N ASN A 576 8.17 46.89 -0.44
CA ASN A 576 9.00 47.62 0.49
C ASN A 576 10.45 47.12 0.42
N GLU A 577 11.32 48.03 -0.02
CA GLU A 577 12.76 47.96 0.15
C GLU A 577 13.09 48.14 1.65
N SER A 578 14.05 47.39 2.16
CA SER A 578 14.92 47.88 3.22
C SER A 578 16.22 47.10 3.22
N ASP A 579 17.25 47.76 2.72
CA ASP A 579 18.66 47.46 2.95
C ASP A 579 18.95 47.40 4.45
N GLY A 580 19.70 46.39 4.84
CA GLY A 580 20.26 46.23 6.18
C GLY A 580 21.53 45.41 6.11
N MET A 581 22.65 46.09 5.85
CA MET A 581 23.98 45.58 6.17
C MET A 581 24.06 45.38 7.69
N ASP A 582 24.46 44.19 8.14
CA ASP A 582 25.09 44.05 9.45
C ASP A 582 26.16 42.96 9.39
N ASP A 583 27.20 43.22 10.16
CA ASP A 583 28.55 42.74 10.04
C ASP A 583 28.86 41.61 11.02
N GLY A 584 29.89 40.84 10.67
CA GLY A 584 30.85 40.27 11.61
C GLY A 584 30.34 39.40 12.76
N SER A 585 30.48 38.08 12.61
CA SER A 585 30.97 37.25 13.72
C SER A 585 31.64 35.98 13.17
N GLY A 586 32.95 35.94 13.30
CA GLY A 586 33.77 34.78 13.00
C GLY A 586 33.46 33.61 13.93
N GLY A 587 33.21 32.45 13.33
CA GLY A 587 33.24 31.14 13.98
C GLY A 587 34.44 30.36 13.46
N ALA A 588 35.34 29.99 14.36
CA ALA A 588 36.57 29.26 14.09
C ALA A 588 36.33 27.88 13.44
N PRO A 589 37.27 27.39 12.61
CA PRO A 589 37.20 26.03 12.08
C PRO A 589 37.55 25.02 13.18
N TYR A 590 36.61 24.10 13.47
CA TYR A 590 36.91 22.90 14.23
C TYR A 590 37.73 21.96 13.33
N VAL A 591 39.05 21.95 13.55
CA VAL A 591 39.96 20.94 13.02
C VAL A 591 39.81 19.70 13.90
N PHE A 592 39.18 18.65 13.35
CA PHE A 592 39.18 17.32 13.96
C PHE A 592 40.42 16.58 13.43
N ASP A 593 41.54 16.69 14.14
CA ASP A 593 42.72 15.87 13.89
C ASP A 593 42.51 14.51 14.58
N GLY A 594 41.81 13.63 13.87
CA GLY A 594 41.52 12.26 14.28
C GLY A 594 42.32 11.29 13.44
N ARG A 595 43.61 11.16 13.75
CA ARG A 595 44.44 10.03 13.31
C ARG A 595 43.86 8.77 13.96
N VAL A 596 43.03 8.05 13.22
CA VAL A 596 42.56 6.71 13.62
C VAL A 596 43.50 5.73 12.96
N ASP A 597 44.40 5.18 13.77
CA ASP A 597 45.16 3.98 13.40
C ASP A 597 44.16 2.87 13.13
N ASN A 598 44.16 2.41 11.88
CA ASN A 598 43.27 1.38 11.36
C ASN A 598 43.88 0.01 11.71
N ASP A 599 43.69 -0.42 12.96
CA ASP A 599 44.05 -1.79 13.37
C ASP A 599 43.01 -2.75 12.79
N SER A 600 43.46 -3.51 11.79
CA SER A 600 42.80 -4.67 11.21
C SER A 600 42.53 -5.71 12.30
N TYR A 601 41.25 -5.90 12.64
CA TYR A 601 40.82 -7.11 13.35
C TYR A 601 40.77 -8.28 12.34
N ASP A 602 41.92 -8.91 12.14
CA ASP A 602 42.00 -10.27 11.61
C ASP A 602 41.57 -11.23 12.73
N ASP A 603 40.31 -11.67 12.69
CA ASP A 603 39.76 -12.71 13.56
C ASP A 603 40.10 -14.09 12.94
N ASP A 604 41.39 -14.41 12.92
CA ASP A 604 41.91 -15.76 12.64
C ASP A 604 41.92 -16.55 13.96
N SER A 605 40.79 -17.19 14.27
CA SER A 605 40.73 -18.23 15.30
C SER A 605 41.00 -19.60 14.68
N ASP A 606 42.28 -19.94 14.53
CA ASP A 606 42.74 -21.32 14.38
C ASP A 606 42.63 -22.03 15.75
N ASP A 607 41.65 -22.93 15.90
CA ASP A 607 41.57 -23.86 17.04
C ASP A 607 41.74 -25.31 16.55
N ASP A 608 43.01 -25.73 16.45
CA ASP A 608 43.42 -27.11 16.34
C ASP A 608 43.77 -27.65 17.74
N GLY A 609 43.07 -28.68 18.24
CA GLY A 609 43.62 -29.43 19.37
C GLY A 609 42.72 -30.36 20.20
N HIS A 610 42.35 -31.50 19.63
CA HIS A 610 42.27 -32.83 20.28
C HIS A 610 41.67 -33.03 21.69
N ARG A 611 40.57 -33.77 21.74
CA ARG A 611 40.26 -34.96 22.61
C ARG A 611 38.86 -35.45 22.19
N GLY A 612 38.55 -36.71 21.87
CA GLY A 612 39.12 -37.99 22.26
C GLY A 612 38.05 -38.80 23.03
N GLY A 613 37.38 -39.75 22.37
CA GLY A 613 36.42 -40.72 22.93
C GLY A 613 34.96 -40.26 22.81
N GLY A 614 33.96 -41.06 22.45
CA GLY A 614 33.82 -42.48 22.20
C GLY A 614 32.31 -42.75 22.30
N TRP A 615 31.67 -43.22 21.23
CA TRP A 615 30.25 -43.55 21.22
C TRP A 615 30.11 -45.02 20.87
N ASP A 616 29.92 -45.84 21.89
CA ASP A 616 29.36 -47.17 21.77
C ASP A 616 27.91 -47.11 22.28
N ASP A 617 27.02 -47.70 21.49
CA ASP A 617 25.81 -48.44 21.87
C ASP A 617 24.82 -47.83 22.88
N MET A 618 23.56 -47.68 22.43
CA MET A 618 22.51 -48.60 22.89
C MET A 618 21.21 -48.45 22.08
N ASP A 619 20.78 -49.60 21.59
CA ASP A 619 19.51 -49.90 20.96
C ASP A 619 18.29 -49.75 21.90
N VAL A 620 17.19 -49.35 21.26
CA VAL A 620 15.82 -49.88 21.36
C VAL A 620 15.59 -51.04 22.35
N ASP A 621 14.66 -50.86 23.30
CA ASP A 621 13.60 -51.85 23.50
C ASP A 621 12.34 -51.31 24.20
N SER A 622 11.30 -52.14 24.09
CA SER A 622 9.87 -51.93 24.08
C SER A 622 9.16 -52.40 25.38
N GLY A 623 7.86 -52.09 25.53
CA GLY A 623 6.93 -52.76 26.45
C GLY A 623 6.21 -51.82 27.45
N VAL A 624 4.93 -51.46 27.30
CA VAL A 624 3.66 -52.22 27.48
C VAL A 624 3.07 -52.08 28.90
N GLU A 625 1.84 -51.54 28.93
CA GLU A 625 0.67 -51.73 29.83
C GLU A 625 0.80 -51.61 31.36
N ASP A 626 0.03 -50.68 31.96
CA ASP A 626 -1.23 -51.02 32.68
C ASP A 626 -1.89 -49.78 33.33
N ALA A 627 -3.22 -49.76 33.28
CA ALA A 627 -4.14 -48.95 34.08
C ALA A 627 -5.13 -49.93 34.77
N PRO A 628 -6.14 -49.53 35.57
CA PRO A 628 -6.37 -48.32 36.39
C PRO A 628 -6.72 -48.70 37.86
N ALA A 629 -6.95 -47.71 38.73
CA ALA A 629 -7.81 -47.88 39.91
C ALA A 629 -8.50 -46.57 40.31
N GLU A 630 -9.83 -46.64 40.38
CA GLU A 630 -10.73 -45.74 41.08
C GLU A 630 -10.45 -45.78 42.60
N GLU A 631 -10.70 -44.68 43.31
CA GLU A 631 -11.52 -44.72 44.53
C GLU A 631 -12.01 -43.33 44.94
N ASP A 632 -13.32 -43.29 45.18
CA ASP A 632 -14.07 -42.24 45.85
C ASP A 632 -13.51 -41.89 47.23
N ASN A 633 -13.58 -40.62 47.64
CA ASN A 633 -14.29 -40.34 48.89
C ASN A 633 -14.76 -38.89 49.06
N GLN A 634 -15.90 -38.84 49.75
CA GLN A 634 -16.81 -37.73 49.95
C GLN A 634 -16.40 -36.79 51.10
N ASN A 635 -17.08 -35.63 51.08
CA ASN A 635 -17.62 -34.89 52.23
C ASN A 635 -16.68 -34.12 53.16
N GLY A 636 -17.04 -32.85 53.35
CA GLY A 636 -16.69 -32.07 54.53
C GLY A 636 -16.95 -30.58 54.35
N GLY A 637 -18.19 -30.14 54.57
CA GLY A 637 -18.55 -28.73 54.64
C GLY A 637 -17.93 -28.01 55.84
N GLY A 638 -17.92 -26.68 55.78
CA GLY A 638 -17.51 -25.81 56.88
C GLY A 638 -17.72 -24.34 56.54
N ASP A 639 -18.83 -23.81 57.01
CA ASP A 639 -19.18 -22.38 57.02
C ASP A 639 -18.16 -21.51 57.76
N GLY A 640 -18.10 -20.22 57.39
CA GLY A 640 -17.97 -19.16 58.39
C GLY A 640 -16.88 -18.10 58.18
N ASN A 641 -17.33 -16.91 57.75
CA ASN A 641 -16.98 -15.57 58.25
C ASN A 641 -15.52 -15.21 58.56
N ALA A 642 -15.01 -14.13 57.93
CA ALA A 642 -15.00 -12.78 58.53
C ALA A 642 -14.05 -11.84 57.78
N SER A 643 -14.47 -10.58 57.74
CA SER A 643 -13.79 -9.34 57.36
C SER A 643 -12.27 -9.29 57.49
N LEU A 644 -11.62 -8.77 56.44
CA LEU A 644 -10.90 -7.48 56.44
C LEU A 644 -10.69 -6.99 55.01
#